data_AF-A0A173ZHA7-F1
#
_entry.id   AF-A0A173ZHA7-F1
#
_cell.length_a   1.000
_cell.length_b   1.000
_cell.length_c   1.000
_cell.angle_alpha   90.00
_cell.angle_beta   90.00
_cell.angle_gamma   90.00
#
_symmetry.space_group_name_H-M   'P 1'
#
loop_
_entity.id
_entity.type
_entity.pdbx_description
1 polymer ?
#
loop_
_entity_poly.entity_id
_entity_poly.type
_entity_poly.pdbx_seq_one_letter_code
_entity_poly.pdbx_strand_id
1 'polypeptide(L)'
;MVNIESNKNNLGLLKNIPKSILSKVNISNNFLAASNDTEVEVSIISGSSPEEISQIVENLGGKYTDLGYGYGIVLIPIENLTALATSPKIQYIELPKSLYTNDYESNRASCITQINSSNLKGQGVLIGFIDTGIDYTHPAFRNADGTTRIEYIYDLDQGGKVYTKEQINEALKSSDPYSIVSSTDVTGHGTHVVGIACAGGNIDTKYYGVAPESSIAMVKVARSRFALSTQIMRGIKFLIDKGKELNMPLAINMSLSTNDGAHNGSSLLEQYISTVSATQRVTIVIAAGNEGEAAHHVGGTLEDINEVYFNISSDESIVVINLYKSLLPDVSIELLCPGGFSTGEIILKEGFNEGTICNSRYSIYLTGPKPFDVSGEIGIMLTGINEFVSPGQWKITLRKVNEYDGKFDMWLPISEGLNINTKFLDPVAYNTIGIPATVRNVISVGSYNYLVNIISPFSGRGEMYNGQYIKPDIVAPGEGIYSTIPNRGFDKKTGTSMAAPQVTGAAALMMQWGVVNGNDPYLYGERLKYFLIIGSKKGRGDIQYPDAAWGYGELCLRNSINLVSQTLGLGFRSIDIKNRQDNQSFKGIEEINVNYDTSSEENVFLLVEVADSDALKNILEVSGVSGLMISTNFAVIITPANKINEINELVIRIVNMEVSTILTLNELSPVEASGAPTFNNNPYLRLNGKGVLVGVIDSGIDYLNKEFQREDDTTRVLRIWDQTIQGDKEVYGLKYGIEYTEEEINKAISLQATGGDPYSIVPSKDDIGHGTKVSGIMGGRGINPALKGAAPDCQFVIVKLARATKVELDAALIDKTDVPSYSPWSVLLALRYVVSVARALEKPVVVFIPLGSNMGSHTSNGIIEASISNFSSQASTVVVVPTGNQGNTDTHTEGIIERVGDVKDIEIRIGEKQKNLPIEIWIDKPNRVKLSIISPTGEIIDNLESKNTNNERIKFLYEETEMIVNFTSPELTTGDSLIFIRAYNLRAGIWKFRLTGQYIVGGKYYSWIPQRELIDNETKFLNPVEYTTLTLPSTSRGAISVAYYNQNNNATLSESSRGYTRDGLIKPDIAAGGTNALVTNPGGTTSLMTGASVAGAVVSGCCALILQWAVNDGNYPDIYSGQIKSYIISGAKGRPGDVYPNRDWGYGMFDLQGIFDRIRETYTPRSDGGFQEYRVNNLFIRKPTDL
;
A
#
# COMPACT_ATOMS: atom_id res chain seq x y z
N MET A 1 -25.87 -23.54 39.06
CA MET A 1 -26.41 -23.69 37.69
C MET A 1 -27.37 -22.54 37.46
N VAL A 2 -27.13 -21.73 36.44
CA VAL A 2 -28.02 -20.65 35.96
C VAL A 2 -27.90 -20.68 34.43
N ASN A 3 -28.97 -20.39 33.70
CA ASN A 3 -29.01 -20.57 32.25
C ASN A 3 -27.98 -19.69 31.52
N ILE A 4 -27.36 -20.28 30.50
CA ILE A 4 -26.60 -19.57 29.46
C ILE A 4 -27.47 -19.65 28.20
N GLU A 5 -28.26 -18.61 27.95
CA GLU A 5 -29.10 -18.51 26.75
C GLU A 5 -28.38 -17.73 25.64
N SER A 6 -28.82 -17.95 24.41
CA SER A 6 -28.04 -17.66 23.21
C SER A 6 -28.10 -16.20 22.76
N ASN A 7 -26.93 -15.65 22.41
CA ASN A 7 -26.82 -14.61 21.38
C ASN A 7 -25.60 -14.92 20.51
N LYS A 8 -25.83 -15.09 19.20
CA LYS A 8 -24.81 -15.42 18.19
C LYS A 8 -25.08 -14.55 16.96
N ASN A 9 -24.02 -13.94 16.40
CA ASN A 9 -23.77 -13.61 14.98
C ASN A 9 -22.74 -12.48 14.80
N ASN A 10 -22.01 -12.54 13.67
CA ASN A 10 -21.11 -11.53 13.06
C ASN A 10 -19.76 -11.15 13.75
N LEU A 11 -18.74 -10.94 12.90
CA LEU A 11 -17.34 -10.49 13.07
C LEU A 11 -16.37 -11.25 14.03
N GLY A 12 -15.08 -11.12 13.70
CA GLY A 12 -13.97 -11.98 14.12
C GLY A 12 -13.24 -11.62 15.43
N LEU A 13 -11.96 -12.06 15.54
CA LEU A 13 -11.08 -12.09 16.74
C LEU A 13 -11.78 -11.87 18.09
N LEU A 14 -12.09 -10.61 18.41
CA LEU A 14 -12.64 -10.12 19.68
C LEU A 14 -13.86 -10.90 20.17
N LYS A 15 -14.67 -11.47 19.28
CA LYS A 15 -15.84 -12.27 19.66
C LYS A 15 -15.49 -13.64 20.24
N ASN A 16 -14.33 -14.19 19.86
CA ASN A 16 -13.84 -15.49 20.30
C ASN A 16 -12.82 -15.39 21.44
N ILE A 17 -12.25 -14.19 21.70
CA ILE A 17 -11.43 -13.95 22.89
C ILE A 17 -12.32 -14.10 24.15
N PRO A 18 -12.00 -15.01 25.09
CA PRO A 18 -12.76 -15.13 26.33
C PRO A 18 -12.79 -13.81 27.12
N LYS A 19 -13.92 -13.48 27.77
CA LYS A 19 -14.04 -12.25 28.58
C LYS A 19 -13.01 -12.15 29.71
N SER A 20 -12.48 -13.28 30.18
CA SER A 20 -11.37 -13.37 31.15
C SER A 20 -9.98 -13.05 30.57
N ILE A 21 -9.89 -12.83 29.26
CA ILE A 21 -8.67 -12.55 28.50
C ILE A 21 -8.76 -11.19 27.80
N LEU A 22 -9.95 -10.70 27.44
CA LEU A 22 -10.13 -9.32 26.91
C LEU A 22 -9.50 -8.24 27.82
N SER A 23 -9.57 -8.38 29.15
CA SER A 23 -8.90 -7.48 30.09
C SER A 23 -7.37 -7.67 30.15
N LYS A 24 -6.85 -8.83 29.73
CA LYS A 24 -5.43 -9.21 29.80
C LYS A 24 -4.63 -8.95 28.52
N VAL A 25 -5.30 -8.90 27.36
CA VAL A 25 -4.67 -8.63 26.04
C VAL A 25 -4.15 -7.18 25.95
N ASN A 26 -4.58 -6.29 26.83
CA ASN A 26 -4.03 -4.93 26.96
C ASN A 26 -2.78 -4.95 27.87
N ILE A 27 -1.74 -5.68 27.42
CA ILE A 27 -0.72 -6.31 28.30
C ILE A 27 0.13 -5.29 29.08
N SER A 28 -0.13 -5.18 30.37
CA SER A 28 0.89 -5.29 31.44
C SER A 28 0.21 -5.40 32.82
N ASN A 29 0.69 -6.32 33.67
CA ASN A 29 0.02 -6.65 34.94
C ASN A 29 -0.07 -5.49 35.96
N ASN A 30 0.73 -4.44 35.78
CA ASN A 30 0.74 -3.27 36.67
C ASN A 30 -0.47 -2.32 36.48
N PHE A 31 -1.24 -2.43 35.39
CA PHE A 31 -2.28 -1.44 35.08
C PHE A 31 -3.66 -1.77 35.68
N LEU A 32 -4.06 -3.05 35.70
CA LEU A 32 -5.39 -3.48 36.18
C LEU A 32 -5.59 -3.34 37.70
N ALA A 33 -4.55 -3.01 38.46
CA ALA A 33 -4.63 -2.80 39.91
C ALA A 33 -5.23 -1.42 40.30
N ALA A 34 -5.45 -0.51 39.33
CA ALA A 34 -5.70 0.90 39.61
C ALA A 34 -7.05 1.47 39.11
N SER A 35 -7.73 0.84 38.14
CA SER A 35 -8.97 1.39 37.54
C SER A 35 -10.08 0.36 37.34
N ASN A 36 -11.32 0.78 37.65
CA ASN A 36 -12.55 0.08 37.25
C ASN A 36 -12.93 0.49 35.81
N ASP A 37 -12.00 0.41 34.86
CA ASP A 37 -12.25 0.88 33.49
C ASP A 37 -13.24 -0.06 32.78
N THR A 38 -14.46 0.44 32.57
CA THR A 38 -15.52 -0.22 31.80
C THR A 38 -15.42 0.07 30.30
N GLU A 39 -14.52 0.97 29.87
CA GLU A 39 -14.32 1.37 28.48
C GLU A 39 -13.06 0.71 27.88
N VAL A 40 -13.08 0.47 26.57
CA VAL A 40 -11.97 -0.07 25.77
C VAL A 40 -11.78 0.79 24.52
N GLU A 41 -10.52 0.99 24.14
CA GLU A 41 -10.15 1.67 22.90
C GLU A 41 -9.81 0.64 21.81
N VAL A 42 -10.23 0.93 20.57
CA VAL A 42 -10.00 0.09 19.37
C VAL A 42 -9.72 0.96 18.15
N SER A 43 -8.88 0.45 17.25
CA SER A 43 -8.77 0.98 15.87
C SER A 43 -9.82 0.33 14.99
N ILE A 44 -10.40 1.07 14.04
CA ILE A 44 -11.40 0.57 13.08
C ILE A 44 -11.07 0.96 11.64
N ILE A 45 -11.59 0.17 10.70
CA ILE A 45 -11.75 0.54 9.29
C ILE A 45 -13.25 0.70 9.01
N SER A 46 -13.63 1.74 8.26
CA SER A 46 -14.98 1.94 7.74
C SER A 46 -14.96 2.42 6.27
N GLY A 47 -15.97 2.00 5.51
CA GLY A 47 -16.27 2.52 4.16
C GLY A 47 -17.40 3.56 4.14
N SER A 48 -17.88 3.95 5.32
CA SER A 48 -18.91 4.97 5.53
C SER A 48 -18.30 6.34 5.82
N SER A 49 -19.13 7.39 5.88
CA SER A 49 -18.63 8.73 6.20
C SER A 49 -18.32 8.86 7.71
N PRO A 50 -17.38 9.75 8.11
CA PRO A 50 -17.06 9.98 9.52
C PRO A 50 -18.29 10.33 10.38
N GLU A 51 -19.26 11.02 9.82
CA GLU A 51 -20.49 11.45 10.50
C GLU A 51 -21.42 10.27 10.81
N GLU A 52 -21.60 9.33 9.86
CA GLU A 52 -22.36 8.10 10.11
C GLU A 52 -21.73 7.27 11.24
N ILE A 53 -20.40 7.20 11.28
CA ILE A 53 -19.67 6.43 12.29
C ILE A 53 -19.71 7.11 13.65
N SER A 54 -19.55 8.44 13.72
CA SER A 54 -19.72 9.18 14.97
C SER A 54 -21.11 8.92 15.58
N GLN A 55 -22.16 9.04 14.77
CA GLN A 55 -23.54 8.82 15.23
C GLN A 55 -23.77 7.39 15.76
N ILE A 56 -23.19 6.37 15.11
CA ILE A 56 -23.28 4.97 15.57
C ILE A 56 -22.52 4.76 16.88
N VAL A 57 -21.34 5.33 17.00
CA VAL A 57 -20.47 5.21 18.18
C VAL A 57 -21.08 5.93 19.38
N GLU A 58 -21.61 7.13 19.19
CA GLU A 58 -22.34 7.92 20.20
C GLU A 58 -23.61 7.19 20.68
N ASN A 59 -24.37 6.57 19.76
CA ASN A 59 -25.55 5.76 20.09
C ASN A 59 -25.20 4.52 20.94
N LEU A 60 -23.95 4.04 20.90
CA LEU A 60 -23.42 2.97 21.74
C LEU A 60 -22.70 3.47 23.01
N GLY A 61 -22.80 4.78 23.30
CA GLY A 61 -22.17 5.41 24.47
C GLY A 61 -20.67 5.62 24.34
N GLY A 62 -20.10 5.46 23.15
CA GLY A 62 -18.67 5.65 22.87
C GLY A 62 -18.33 7.05 22.34
N LYS A 63 -17.06 7.23 21.98
CA LYS A 63 -16.50 8.43 21.32
C LYS A 63 -15.69 8.01 20.10
N TYR A 64 -15.94 8.66 18.97
CA TYR A 64 -15.22 8.42 17.71
C TYR A 64 -14.06 9.43 17.52
N THR A 65 -13.04 9.04 16.76
CA THR A 65 -11.98 9.91 16.27
C THR A 65 -11.66 9.50 14.83
N ASP A 66 -12.00 10.34 13.87
CA ASP A 66 -11.60 10.14 12.47
C ASP A 66 -10.08 10.30 12.30
N LEU A 67 -9.47 9.37 11.56
CA LEU A 67 -8.05 9.42 11.17
C LEU A 67 -7.87 9.72 9.68
N GLY A 68 -8.96 9.88 8.93
CA GLY A 68 -8.99 9.97 7.48
C GLY A 68 -8.83 8.61 6.79
N TYR A 69 -9.01 8.59 5.46
CA TYR A 69 -8.80 7.41 4.61
C TYR A 69 -9.65 6.17 4.99
N GLY A 70 -10.74 6.35 5.74
CA GLY A 70 -11.56 5.26 6.27
C GLY A 70 -11.01 4.61 7.55
N TYR A 71 -9.90 5.10 8.11
CA TYR A 71 -9.41 4.70 9.42
C TYR A 71 -10.04 5.55 10.52
N GLY A 72 -10.23 4.97 11.69
CA GLY A 72 -10.62 5.74 12.87
C GLY A 72 -10.33 5.00 14.17
N ILE A 73 -10.57 5.66 15.29
CA ILE A 73 -10.43 5.09 16.64
C ILE A 73 -11.74 5.28 17.38
N VAL A 74 -12.14 4.27 18.15
CA VAL A 74 -13.33 4.31 19.01
C VAL A 74 -12.93 3.97 20.44
N LEU A 75 -13.37 4.80 21.38
CA LEU A 75 -13.43 4.48 22.81
C LEU A 75 -14.88 4.13 23.15
N ILE A 76 -15.15 2.95 23.73
CA ILE A 76 -16.52 2.43 23.93
C ILE A 76 -16.61 1.53 25.17
N PRO A 77 -17.76 1.46 25.88
CA PRO A 77 -17.99 0.45 26.91
C PRO A 77 -17.75 -0.99 26.40
N ILE A 78 -17.09 -1.82 27.21
CA ILE A 78 -16.65 -3.18 26.86
C ILE A 78 -17.85 -4.10 26.54
N GLU A 79 -18.98 -3.90 27.20
CA GLU A 79 -20.25 -4.57 26.90
C GLU A 79 -20.77 -4.27 25.48
N ASN A 80 -20.55 -3.04 25.00
CA ASN A 80 -21.02 -2.55 23.70
C ASN A 80 -19.99 -2.78 22.58
N LEU A 81 -18.75 -3.19 22.90
CA LEU A 81 -17.73 -3.59 21.92
C LEU A 81 -18.26 -4.61 20.90
N THR A 82 -19.06 -5.59 21.37
CA THR A 82 -19.68 -6.58 20.46
C THR A 82 -20.66 -5.92 19.51
N ALA A 83 -21.47 -4.97 19.97
CA ALA A 83 -22.49 -4.29 19.17
C ALA A 83 -21.85 -3.41 18.09
N LEU A 84 -20.80 -2.65 18.45
CA LEU A 84 -19.97 -1.90 17.51
C LEU A 84 -19.34 -2.82 16.46
N ALA A 85 -18.71 -3.91 16.91
CA ALA A 85 -18.10 -4.88 16.02
C ALA A 85 -19.12 -5.55 15.08
N THR A 86 -20.41 -5.64 15.44
CA THR A 86 -21.47 -6.18 14.58
C THR A 86 -22.19 -5.16 13.68
N SER A 87 -21.77 -3.89 13.70
CA SER A 87 -22.37 -2.87 12.83
C SER A 87 -21.89 -3.04 11.38
N PRO A 88 -22.78 -3.15 10.37
CA PRO A 88 -22.38 -3.30 8.96
C PRO A 88 -21.67 -2.06 8.38
N LYS A 89 -21.62 -0.97 9.14
CA LYS A 89 -20.89 0.27 8.82
C LYS A 89 -19.44 0.23 9.36
N ILE A 90 -19.13 -0.66 10.30
CA ILE A 90 -17.77 -0.99 10.75
C ILE A 90 -17.28 -2.17 9.93
N GLN A 91 -16.19 -2.00 9.20
CA GLN A 91 -15.68 -3.04 8.30
C GLN A 91 -14.62 -3.91 9.02
N TYR A 92 -13.72 -3.30 9.79
CA TYR A 92 -12.75 -4.02 10.62
C TYR A 92 -12.54 -3.32 11.96
N ILE A 93 -12.04 -4.08 12.95
CA ILE A 93 -11.80 -3.65 14.32
C ILE A 93 -10.59 -4.41 14.90
N GLU A 94 -9.64 -3.68 15.46
CA GLU A 94 -8.42 -4.22 16.10
C GLU A 94 -8.22 -3.60 17.50
N LEU A 95 -7.70 -4.37 18.44
CA LEU A 95 -7.22 -3.82 19.71
C LEU A 95 -5.90 -3.08 19.49
N PRO A 96 -5.63 -2.00 20.24
CA PRO A 96 -4.35 -1.31 20.19
C PRO A 96 -3.21 -2.25 20.62
N LYS A 97 -2.14 -2.26 19.82
CA LYS A 97 -0.88 -2.96 20.12
C LYS A 97 0.02 -2.05 20.95
N SER A 98 0.86 -2.63 21.81
CA SER A 98 1.82 -1.88 22.65
C SER A 98 3.20 -1.80 22.00
N LEU A 99 3.79 -0.61 21.98
CA LEU A 99 5.12 -0.32 21.46
C LEU A 99 5.97 0.42 22.51
N TYR A 100 7.22 0.01 22.72
CA TYR A 100 8.06 0.50 23.84
C TYR A 100 9.22 1.38 23.35
N THR A 101 9.83 2.16 24.27
CA THR A 101 10.98 3.05 24.01
C THR A 101 12.32 2.31 24.10
N ASN A 102 13.17 2.43 23.08
CA ASN A 102 14.33 1.56 22.87
C ASN A 102 15.69 2.16 23.33
N ASP A 103 16.02 2.24 24.63
CA ASP A 103 17.23 2.93 25.11
C ASP A 103 18.02 2.39 26.35
N TYR A 104 19.31 2.72 26.36
CA TYR A 104 20.36 2.49 27.39
C TYR A 104 21.28 3.75 27.52
N GLU A 105 22.53 3.69 28.04
CA GLU A 105 23.42 4.87 28.29
C GLU A 105 24.81 4.84 27.54
N SER A 106 25.60 5.94 27.46
CA SER A 106 27.07 6.11 27.02
C SER A 106 27.39 7.25 26.00
N ASN A 107 28.60 7.43 25.39
CA ASN A 107 29.17 8.68 24.75
C ASN A 107 29.20 8.86 23.17
N ARG A 108 29.25 10.13 22.62
CA ARG A 108 28.74 10.64 21.27
C ARG A 108 29.73 10.98 20.12
N ALA A 109 29.39 10.72 18.84
CA ALA A 109 29.70 11.57 17.63
C ALA A 109 28.89 11.19 16.36
N SER A 110 28.89 12.03 15.30
CA SER A 110 28.40 11.68 13.93
C SER A 110 28.89 12.63 12.81
N CYS A 111 28.70 12.25 11.53
CA CYS A 111 29.28 12.90 10.33
C CYS A 111 28.59 14.22 9.88
N ILE A 112 27.89 14.89 10.79
CA ILE A 112 26.99 16.02 10.49
C ILE A 112 27.69 17.38 10.61
N THR A 113 28.69 17.48 11.50
CA THR A 113 29.41 18.72 11.85
C THR A 113 30.15 19.40 10.70
N GLN A 114 30.37 18.70 9.57
CA GLN A 114 31.03 19.25 8.37
C GLN A 114 30.16 20.20 7.54
N ILE A 115 28.89 20.41 7.91
CA ILE A 115 27.92 21.25 7.18
C ILE A 115 27.74 22.64 7.82
N ASN A 116 28.37 22.87 8.99
CA ASN A 116 28.33 24.12 9.77
C ASN A 116 28.88 25.36 9.03
N SER A 117 29.42 25.22 7.81
CA SER A 117 29.80 26.31 6.91
C SER A 117 28.71 26.68 5.90
N SER A 118 27.46 26.24 6.11
CA SER A 118 26.31 26.54 5.26
C SER A 118 25.13 27.07 6.10
N ASN A 119 24.19 27.77 5.46
CA ASN A 119 23.06 28.41 6.13
C ASN A 119 21.91 27.44 6.50
N LEU A 120 22.14 26.12 6.45
CA LEU A 120 21.11 25.12 6.77
C LEU A 120 21.12 24.79 8.27
N LYS A 121 19.99 25.04 8.93
CA LYS A 121 19.78 24.79 10.37
C LYS A 121 18.38 24.25 10.73
N GLY A 122 17.54 24.02 9.72
CA GLY A 122 16.18 23.49 9.85
C GLY A 122 15.08 24.56 9.90
N GLN A 123 15.42 25.83 9.65
CA GLN A 123 14.47 26.95 9.72
C GLN A 123 13.32 26.74 8.73
N GLY A 124 12.08 27.00 9.18
CA GLY A 124 10.87 26.81 8.37
C GLY A 124 10.44 25.35 8.18
N VAL A 125 11.07 24.39 8.86
CA VAL A 125 10.68 22.98 8.87
C VAL A 125 10.13 22.60 10.25
N LEU A 126 9.02 21.88 10.26
CA LEU A 126 8.44 21.31 11.48
C LEU A 126 8.99 19.91 11.71
N ILE A 127 9.55 19.66 12.89
CA ILE A 127 9.95 18.31 13.33
C ILE A 127 8.98 17.85 14.41
N GLY A 128 8.21 16.83 14.06
CA GLY A 128 7.27 16.14 14.94
C GLY A 128 7.92 14.96 15.65
N PHE A 129 7.58 14.77 16.92
CA PHE A 129 8.04 13.65 17.75
C PHE A 129 6.85 12.93 18.37
N ILE A 130 6.88 11.60 18.40
CA ILE A 130 5.90 10.76 19.10
C ILE A 130 6.69 9.94 20.12
N ASP A 131 6.66 10.40 21.38
CA ASP A 131 7.62 9.99 22.41
C ASP A 131 7.10 10.28 23.85
N THR A 132 7.93 10.12 24.90
CA THR A 132 7.54 10.26 26.32
C THR A 132 7.23 11.68 26.78
N GLY A 133 7.41 12.68 25.91
CA GLY A 133 7.21 14.10 26.17
C GLY A 133 8.47 14.94 26.04
N ILE A 134 8.41 16.19 26.51
CA ILE A 134 9.52 17.14 26.45
C ILE A 134 9.59 18.04 27.70
N ASP A 135 10.79 18.20 28.28
CA ASP A 135 11.07 19.33 29.18
C ASP A 135 11.12 20.63 28.37
N TYR A 136 9.94 21.22 28.11
CA TYR A 136 9.81 22.50 27.41
C TYR A 136 10.50 23.66 28.15
N THR A 137 10.86 23.51 29.43
CA THR A 137 11.59 24.54 30.19
C THR A 137 13.08 24.56 29.86
N HIS A 138 13.60 23.51 29.23
CA HIS A 138 15.02 23.38 28.90
C HIS A 138 15.47 24.51 27.97
N PRO A 139 16.57 25.23 28.28
CA PRO A 139 17.11 26.29 27.41
C PRO A 139 17.44 25.86 25.98
N ALA A 140 17.58 24.55 25.73
CA ALA A 140 17.91 23.98 24.43
C ALA A 140 16.79 24.09 23.39
N PHE A 141 15.52 24.21 23.82
CA PHE A 141 14.35 24.30 22.93
C PHE A 141 13.82 25.73 22.78
N ARG A 142 14.65 26.71 23.17
CA ARG A 142 14.33 28.15 23.10
C ARG A 142 15.04 28.83 21.93
N ASN A 143 14.54 30.01 21.59
CA ASN A 143 15.19 31.00 20.74
C ASN A 143 16.18 31.85 21.57
N ALA A 144 17.00 32.65 20.88
CA ALA A 144 17.98 33.53 21.52
C ALA A 144 17.35 34.65 22.38
N ASP A 145 16.09 35.00 22.12
CA ASP A 145 15.29 35.97 22.90
C ASP A 145 14.60 35.35 24.14
N GLY A 146 14.72 34.04 24.33
CA GLY A 146 14.11 33.28 25.43
C GLY A 146 12.71 32.72 25.16
N THR A 147 12.11 32.99 23.99
CA THR A 147 10.85 32.36 23.55
C THR A 147 11.05 30.88 23.18
N THR A 148 9.98 30.09 23.10
CA THR A 148 10.06 28.68 22.69
C THR A 148 10.12 28.48 21.17
N ARG A 149 10.77 27.39 20.74
CA ARG A 149 10.66 26.81 19.37
C ARG A 149 9.65 25.66 19.29
N ILE A 150 8.97 25.35 20.39
CA ILE A 150 7.91 24.35 20.44
C ILE A 150 6.60 25.02 20.04
N GLU A 151 6.06 24.64 18.88
CA GLU A 151 4.80 25.16 18.35
C GLU A 151 3.61 24.55 19.10
N TYR A 152 3.66 23.24 19.35
CA TYR A 152 2.63 22.50 20.09
C TYR A 152 3.21 21.38 20.97
N ILE A 153 2.53 21.13 22.09
CA ILE A 153 2.64 19.87 22.86
C ILE A 153 1.25 19.25 22.95
N TYR A 154 1.07 18.03 22.47
CA TYR A 154 -0.16 17.24 22.59
C TYR A 154 0.06 16.14 23.62
N ASP A 155 -0.54 16.28 24.81
CA ASP A 155 -0.35 15.37 25.93
C ASP A 155 -1.52 14.37 26.04
N LEU A 156 -1.34 13.18 25.46
CA LEU A 156 -2.33 12.10 25.45
C LEU A 156 -2.55 11.49 26.85
N ASP A 157 -1.54 11.57 27.71
CA ASP A 157 -1.59 11.16 29.13
C ASP A 157 -2.53 12.09 29.93
N GLN A 158 -2.57 13.38 29.59
CA GLN A 158 -3.47 14.39 30.17
C GLN A 158 -4.80 14.51 29.40
N GLY A 159 -5.33 13.38 28.92
CA GLY A 159 -6.62 13.31 28.22
C GLY A 159 -6.63 13.96 26.83
N GLY A 160 -5.46 14.10 26.18
CA GLY A 160 -5.33 14.75 24.88
C GLY A 160 -5.29 16.28 24.95
N LYS A 161 -4.76 16.85 26.03
CA LYS A 161 -4.64 18.31 26.18
C LYS A 161 -3.55 18.85 25.24
N VAL A 162 -3.92 19.79 24.37
CA VAL A 162 -2.99 20.51 23.49
C VAL A 162 -2.56 21.82 24.15
N TYR A 163 -1.26 22.10 24.12
CA TYR A 163 -0.65 23.36 24.53
C TYR A 163 -0.04 24.05 23.32
N THR A 164 -0.26 25.35 23.16
CA THR A 164 0.31 26.16 22.06
C THR A 164 1.59 26.89 22.49
N LYS A 165 2.35 27.35 21.49
CA LYS A 165 3.50 28.24 21.61
C LYS A 165 3.27 29.45 22.52
N GLU A 166 2.08 30.03 22.50
CA GLU A 166 1.70 31.21 23.31
C GLU A 166 1.64 30.82 24.79
N GLN A 167 0.95 29.72 25.10
CA GLN A 167 0.81 29.18 26.46
C GLN A 167 2.16 28.71 27.02
N ILE A 168 3.00 28.11 26.17
CA ILE A 168 4.37 27.75 26.53
C ILE A 168 5.19 29.03 26.79
N ASN A 169 5.11 30.05 25.93
CA ASN A 169 5.78 31.34 26.14
C ASN A 169 5.26 32.12 27.37
N GLU A 170 4.04 31.87 27.82
CA GLU A 170 3.49 32.38 29.09
C GLU A 170 4.07 31.59 30.28
N ALA A 171 4.01 30.25 30.23
CA ALA A 171 4.61 29.36 31.23
C ALA A 171 6.10 29.66 31.44
N LEU A 172 6.86 29.88 30.37
CA LEU A 172 8.30 30.20 30.42
C LEU A 172 8.64 31.56 31.07
N LYS A 173 7.64 32.42 31.33
CA LYS A 173 7.76 33.68 32.09
C LYS A 173 7.30 33.56 33.55
N SER A 174 6.56 32.50 33.89
CA SER A 174 6.09 32.22 35.25
C SER A 174 7.23 31.79 36.17
N SER A 175 7.10 32.06 37.47
CA SER A 175 7.93 31.44 38.51
C SER A 175 7.62 29.95 38.71
N ASP A 176 6.43 29.52 38.31
CA ASP A 176 6.02 28.11 38.17
C ASP A 176 5.42 27.89 36.78
N PRO A 177 6.22 27.44 35.80
CA PRO A 177 5.75 27.14 34.44
C PRO A 177 4.69 26.03 34.41
N TYR A 178 4.80 25.03 35.30
CA TYR A 178 3.98 23.82 35.25
C TYR A 178 2.54 24.06 35.73
N SER A 179 2.29 25.16 36.44
CA SER A 179 0.93 25.66 36.71
C SER A 179 0.14 26.05 35.45
N ILE A 180 0.82 26.39 34.34
CA ILE A 180 0.22 26.80 33.06
C ILE A 180 0.32 25.65 32.04
N VAL A 181 1.53 25.12 31.83
CA VAL A 181 1.79 23.96 30.97
C VAL A 181 2.21 22.78 31.84
N SER A 182 1.23 22.00 32.31
CA SER A 182 1.45 20.87 33.22
C SER A 182 2.01 19.60 32.55
N SER A 183 2.36 19.65 31.27
CA SER A 183 3.02 18.53 30.58
C SER A 183 4.47 18.39 31.05
N THR A 184 4.90 17.17 31.32
CA THR A 184 6.26 16.84 31.79
C THR A 184 6.73 15.54 31.16
N ASP A 185 8.04 15.43 30.92
CA ASP A 185 8.69 14.18 30.55
C ASP A 185 9.37 13.58 31.79
N VAL A 186 8.76 12.54 32.36
CA VAL A 186 9.26 11.84 33.56
C VAL A 186 10.26 10.74 33.24
N THR A 187 10.28 10.25 32.00
CA THR A 187 11.19 9.19 31.53
C THR A 187 12.49 9.79 30.96
N GLY A 188 12.42 10.99 30.39
CA GLY A 188 13.55 11.71 29.81
C GLY A 188 13.96 11.24 28.41
N HIS A 189 13.29 10.24 27.85
CA HIS A 189 13.59 9.68 26.53
C HIS A 189 13.21 10.67 25.42
N GLY A 190 11.99 11.18 25.42
CA GLY A 190 11.53 12.17 24.44
C GLY A 190 12.32 13.48 24.50
N THR A 191 12.64 13.98 25.69
CA THR A 191 13.54 15.14 25.87
C THR A 191 14.92 14.89 25.26
N HIS A 192 15.43 13.65 25.33
CA HIS A 192 16.72 13.27 24.77
C HIS A 192 16.69 13.14 23.24
N VAL A 193 15.68 12.44 22.72
CA VAL A 193 15.42 12.27 21.27
C VAL A 193 15.24 13.63 20.58
N VAL A 194 14.43 14.54 21.15
CA VAL A 194 14.26 15.90 20.62
C VAL A 194 15.57 16.67 20.66
N GLY A 195 16.41 16.51 21.69
CA GLY A 195 17.70 17.19 21.76
C GLY A 195 18.66 16.78 20.63
N ILE A 196 18.68 15.49 20.25
CA ILE A 196 19.55 14.98 19.19
C ILE A 196 19.21 15.63 17.84
N ALA A 197 17.92 15.76 17.56
CA ALA A 197 17.44 16.41 16.35
C ALA A 197 17.51 17.95 16.43
N CYS A 198 17.10 18.56 17.54
CA CYS A 198 16.66 19.96 17.59
C CYS A 198 17.32 20.85 18.65
N ALA A 199 18.23 20.37 19.52
CA ALA A 199 18.82 21.22 20.56
C ALA A 199 19.58 22.43 19.96
N GLY A 200 19.40 23.61 20.54
CA GLY A 200 19.93 24.87 20.03
C GLY A 200 19.66 26.02 21.00
N GLY A 201 19.51 27.24 20.48
CA GLY A 201 19.32 28.43 21.33
C GLY A 201 20.58 28.77 22.14
N ASN A 202 20.40 29.41 23.30
CA ASN A 202 21.52 29.90 24.13
C ASN A 202 22.15 28.79 25.01
N ILE A 203 22.64 27.72 24.38
CA ILE A 203 23.40 26.63 25.01
C ILE A 203 24.81 26.51 24.40
N ASP A 204 25.67 25.67 24.99
CA ASP A 204 26.97 25.35 24.39
C ASP A 204 26.79 24.62 23.05
N THR A 205 27.41 25.16 21.99
CA THR A 205 27.29 24.64 20.61
C THR A 205 27.71 23.17 20.46
N LYS A 206 28.52 22.62 21.36
CA LYS A 206 28.88 21.18 21.34
C LYS A 206 27.68 20.26 21.65
N TYR A 207 26.60 20.81 22.22
CA TYR A 207 25.35 20.12 22.54
C TYR A 207 24.22 20.42 21.55
N TYR A 208 24.48 21.14 20.45
CA TYR A 208 23.46 21.35 19.42
C TYR A 208 23.07 20.01 18.78
N GLY A 209 21.79 19.92 18.43
CA GLY A 209 21.23 18.89 17.56
C GLY A 209 21.55 19.16 16.09
N VAL A 210 21.02 18.33 15.21
CA VAL A 210 21.27 18.40 13.76
C VAL A 210 20.59 19.61 13.11
N ALA A 211 19.37 19.92 13.52
CA ALA A 211 18.53 21.01 13.03
C ALA A 211 18.21 22.00 14.19
N PRO A 212 19.21 22.77 14.67
CA PRO A 212 19.13 23.55 15.91
C PRO A 212 18.17 24.75 15.85
N GLU A 213 17.61 25.07 14.67
CA GLU A 213 16.67 26.18 14.46
C GLU A 213 15.37 25.72 13.76
N SER A 214 15.05 24.42 13.78
CA SER A 214 13.71 23.93 13.44
C SER A 214 12.65 24.26 14.50
N SER A 215 11.41 24.33 14.03
CA SER A 215 10.20 24.31 14.87
C SER A 215 9.90 22.88 15.33
N ILE A 216 9.38 22.74 16.55
CA ILE A 216 9.19 21.46 17.24
C ILE A 216 7.70 21.25 17.53
N ALA A 217 7.18 20.05 17.27
CA ALA A 217 5.91 19.59 17.81
C ALA A 217 6.11 18.26 18.55
N MET A 218 5.62 18.16 19.79
CA MET A 218 5.73 16.96 20.62
C MET A 218 4.35 16.34 20.85
N VAL A 219 4.20 15.07 20.49
CA VAL A 219 3.10 14.22 20.94
C VAL A 219 3.62 13.36 22.07
N LYS A 220 3.24 13.71 23.31
CA LYS A 220 3.51 12.88 24.49
C LYS A 220 2.52 11.72 24.49
N VAL A 221 3.03 10.51 24.28
CA VAL A 221 2.26 9.27 24.47
C VAL A 221 1.98 9.05 25.96
N ALA A 222 0.91 8.32 26.27
CA ALA A 222 0.55 8.07 27.67
C ALA A 222 1.48 7.03 28.32
N ARG A 223 1.37 6.81 29.64
CA ARG A 223 1.92 5.62 30.34
C ARG A 223 3.47 5.49 30.35
N SER A 224 4.19 6.59 30.14
CA SER A 224 5.63 6.80 30.39
C SER A 224 6.67 5.97 29.60
N ARG A 225 6.45 4.68 29.31
CA ARG A 225 7.45 3.80 28.63
C ARG A 225 6.92 3.04 27.41
N PHE A 226 5.61 3.04 27.19
CA PHE A 226 4.99 2.39 26.03
C PHE A 226 3.83 3.21 25.49
N ALA A 227 3.66 3.20 24.17
CA ALA A 227 2.55 3.79 23.44
C ALA A 227 1.59 2.70 22.96
N LEU A 228 0.32 3.07 22.82
CA LEU A 228 -0.65 2.26 22.07
C LEU A 228 -0.58 2.63 20.57
N SER A 229 -0.80 1.67 19.67
CA SER A 229 -0.82 1.94 18.22
C SER A 229 -1.82 3.04 17.83
N THR A 230 -2.99 3.08 18.49
CA THR A 230 -4.00 4.15 18.40
C THR A 230 -3.45 5.53 18.77
N GLN A 231 -2.59 5.63 19.79
CA GLN A 231 -1.96 6.88 20.21
C GLN A 231 -0.94 7.36 19.18
N ILE A 232 -0.20 6.43 18.55
CA ILE A 232 0.72 6.76 17.44
C ILE A 232 -0.08 7.24 16.22
N MET A 233 -1.19 6.59 15.88
CA MET A 233 -2.07 7.02 14.78
C MET A 233 -2.65 8.44 15.01
N ARG A 234 -3.15 8.73 16.23
CA ARG A 234 -3.57 10.10 16.61
C ARG A 234 -2.41 11.10 16.52
N GLY A 235 -1.23 10.70 16.97
CA GLY A 235 -0.03 11.53 16.94
C GLY A 235 0.40 11.90 15.52
N ILE A 236 0.41 10.92 14.61
CA ILE A 236 0.70 11.12 13.18
C ILE A 236 -0.32 12.09 12.58
N LYS A 237 -1.63 11.87 12.79
CA LYS A 237 -2.66 12.79 12.30
C LYS A 237 -2.48 14.21 12.84
N PHE A 238 -2.32 14.36 14.15
CA PHE A 238 -2.10 15.67 14.78
C PHE A 238 -0.90 16.41 14.18
N LEU A 239 0.22 15.72 13.97
CA LEU A 239 1.42 16.32 13.38
C LEU A 239 1.21 16.74 11.91
N ILE A 240 0.45 15.98 11.13
CA ILE A 240 0.09 16.33 9.74
C ILE A 240 -0.84 17.54 9.71
N ASP A 241 -1.91 17.51 10.51
CA ASP A 241 -2.87 18.61 10.61
C ASP A 241 -2.17 19.91 11.03
N LYS A 242 -1.23 19.85 11.99
CA LYS A 242 -0.41 21.00 12.41
C LYS A 242 0.69 21.40 11.42
N GLY A 243 1.23 20.47 10.64
CA GLY A 243 2.12 20.78 9.51
C GLY A 243 1.39 21.59 8.43
N LYS A 244 0.14 21.21 8.12
CA LYS A 244 -0.75 21.98 7.23
C LYS A 244 -1.12 23.34 7.82
N GLU A 245 -1.53 23.41 9.09
CA GLU A 245 -1.89 24.65 9.80
C GLU A 245 -0.76 25.70 9.81
N LEU A 246 0.49 25.25 9.95
CA LEU A 246 1.68 26.11 9.91
C LEU A 246 2.25 26.35 8.50
N ASN A 247 1.71 25.67 7.48
CA ASN A 247 2.26 25.60 6.11
C ASN A 247 3.77 25.25 6.10
N MET A 248 4.17 24.22 6.87
CA MET A 248 5.56 23.75 6.97
C MET A 248 5.71 22.31 6.48
N PRO A 249 6.80 21.97 5.76
CA PRO A 249 7.17 20.58 5.53
C PRO A 249 7.45 19.87 6.87
N LEU A 250 7.05 18.59 6.95
CA LEU A 250 7.00 17.82 8.19
C LEU A 250 7.93 16.61 8.15
N ALA A 251 8.89 16.56 9.08
CA ALA A 251 9.63 15.34 9.42
C ALA A 251 9.07 14.76 10.74
N ILE A 252 8.75 13.47 10.78
CA ILE A 252 8.28 12.77 12.00
C ILE A 252 9.34 11.79 12.48
N ASN A 253 9.75 11.91 13.75
CA ASN A 253 10.55 10.92 14.44
C ASN A 253 9.67 9.97 15.28
N MET A 254 9.85 8.66 15.11
CA MET A 254 9.29 7.65 16.01
C MET A 254 10.41 6.76 16.57
N SER A 255 10.61 6.83 17.88
CA SER A 255 11.62 6.05 18.63
C SER A 255 10.94 4.98 19.49
N LEU A 256 10.00 4.25 18.88
CA LEU A 256 9.12 3.25 19.50
C LEU A 256 9.06 1.99 18.62
N SER A 257 9.04 0.80 19.19
CA SER A 257 8.87 -0.45 18.41
C SER A 257 8.15 -1.59 19.14
N THR A 258 7.82 -2.66 18.41
CA THR A 258 7.27 -3.92 18.94
C THR A 258 7.59 -5.12 18.03
N ASN A 259 7.48 -6.35 18.56
CA ASN A 259 7.48 -7.60 17.79
C ASN A 259 6.05 -8.11 17.53
N ASP A 260 5.04 -7.27 17.78
CA ASP A 260 3.64 -7.66 17.71
C ASP A 260 3.05 -7.59 16.28
N GLY A 261 3.54 -8.44 15.37
CA GLY A 261 2.98 -8.59 14.03
C GLY A 261 3.87 -9.38 13.06
N ALA A 262 3.60 -9.23 11.76
CA ALA A 262 4.19 -10.07 10.70
C ALA A 262 5.58 -9.62 10.19
N HIS A 263 6.15 -8.56 10.77
CA HIS A 263 7.44 -7.94 10.39
C HIS A 263 7.61 -7.59 8.88
N ASN A 264 6.51 -7.46 8.13
CA ASN A 264 6.52 -7.35 6.67
C ASN A 264 5.78 -6.10 6.12
N GLY A 265 5.30 -5.21 7.00
CA GLY A 265 4.49 -4.05 6.62
C GLY A 265 2.97 -4.24 6.65
N SER A 266 2.45 -5.43 7.03
CA SER A 266 1.01 -5.75 6.90
C SER A 266 0.10 -5.22 8.01
N SER A 267 0.61 -4.89 9.21
CA SER A 267 -0.28 -4.57 10.34
C SER A 267 -1.04 -3.26 10.14
N LEU A 268 -2.17 -3.07 10.84
CA LEU A 268 -3.05 -1.92 10.64
C LEU A 268 -2.34 -0.57 10.86
N LEU A 269 -1.42 -0.51 11.84
CA LEU A 269 -0.56 0.64 12.09
C LEU A 269 0.40 0.89 10.92
N GLU A 270 1.03 -0.15 10.38
CA GLU A 270 1.95 -0.08 9.25
C GLU A 270 1.25 0.33 7.95
N GLN A 271 0.05 -0.18 7.69
CA GLN A 271 -0.80 0.21 6.55
C GLN A 271 -1.24 1.67 6.65
N TYR A 272 -1.58 2.16 7.84
CA TYR A 272 -1.86 3.58 8.07
C TYR A 272 -0.64 4.47 7.82
N ILE A 273 0.52 4.13 8.41
CA ILE A 273 1.79 4.85 8.18
C ILE A 273 2.15 4.86 6.69
N SER A 274 1.99 3.72 6.01
CA SER A 274 2.27 3.58 4.56
C SER A 274 1.35 4.46 3.72
N THR A 275 0.04 4.45 4.00
CA THR A 275 -0.97 5.27 3.30
C THR A 275 -0.69 6.76 3.49
N VAL A 276 -0.35 7.17 4.72
CA VAL A 276 0.05 8.53 5.07
C VAL A 276 1.32 8.95 4.32
N SER A 277 2.39 8.15 4.39
CA SER A 277 3.69 8.48 3.77
C SER A 277 3.63 8.52 2.24
N ALA A 278 2.70 7.78 1.62
CA ALA A 278 2.45 7.81 0.17
C ALA A 278 1.61 9.02 -0.31
N THR A 279 0.86 9.69 0.58
CA THR A 279 -0.15 10.69 0.16
C THR A 279 0.01 12.07 0.80
N GLN A 280 0.83 12.22 1.85
CA GLN A 280 1.12 13.50 2.51
C GLN A 280 2.56 13.97 2.23
N ARG A 281 2.80 15.28 2.31
CA ARG A 281 4.15 15.88 2.19
C ARG A 281 4.98 15.72 3.47
N VAL A 282 5.19 14.46 3.87
CA VAL A 282 5.83 14.06 5.12
C VAL A 282 7.09 13.25 4.87
N THR A 283 7.99 13.17 5.85
CA THR A 283 9.03 12.12 5.90
C THR A 283 9.03 11.51 7.28
N ILE A 284 8.71 10.22 7.36
CA ILE A 284 8.66 9.48 8.62
C ILE A 284 9.98 8.70 8.78
N VAL A 285 10.60 8.84 9.96
CA VAL A 285 11.86 8.22 10.35
C VAL A 285 11.63 7.40 11.62
N ILE A 286 12.04 6.13 11.59
CA ILE A 286 11.70 5.13 12.62
C ILE A 286 12.96 4.40 13.07
N ALA A 287 13.12 4.25 14.39
CA ALA A 287 14.16 3.43 14.99
C ALA A 287 13.98 1.93 14.63
N ALA A 288 15.05 1.25 14.21
CA ALA A 288 14.95 -0.13 13.70
C ALA A 288 14.67 -1.23 14.74
N GLY A 289 14.64 -0.93 16.03
CA GLY A 289 14.50 -1.91 17.12
C GLY A 289 15.83 -2.29 17.78
N ASN A 290 15.77 -2.74 19.03
CA ASN A 290 16.94 -3.15 19.84
C ASN A 290 17.08 -4.68 20.00
N GLU A 291 16.41 -5.45 19.14
CA GLU A 291 16.25 -6.91 19.28
C GLU A 291 17.38 -7.75 18.66
N GLY A 292 18.41 -7.10 18.09
CA GLY A 292 19.46 -7.75 17.27
C GLY A 292 20.33 -8.79 18.00
N GLU A 293 20.38 -8.76 19.33
CA GLU A 293 21.08 -9.79 20.14
C GLU A 293 20.19 -10.42 21.22
N ALA A 294 18.92 -10.03 21.28
CA ALA A 294 18.01 -10.40 22.38
C ALA A 294 17.59 -11.88 22.37
N ALA A 295 17.78 -12.58 21.23
CA ALA A 295 17.34 -13.96 21.01
C ALA A 295 15.80 -14.15 21.10
N HIS A 296 15.06 -13.10 20.73
CA HIS A 296 13.60 -13.08 20.68
C HIS A 296 13.01 -13.44 19.30
N HIS A 297 13.84 -13.85 18.33
CA HIS A 297 13.39 -14.39 17.04
C HIS A 297 14.02 -15.76 16.75
N VAL A 298 13.25 -16.62 16.09
CA VAL A 298 13.71 -17.86 15.47
C VAL A 298 12.87 -18.13 14.22
N GLY A 299 13.49 -18.63 13.14
CA GLY A 299 12.77 -18.93 11.90
C GLY A 299 13.59 -19.81 10.96
N GLY A 300 12.95 -20.33 9.91
CA GLY A 300 13.60 -21.23 8.96
C GLY A 300 12.62 -21.89 7.99
N THR A 301 13.10 -22.88 7.24
CA THR A 301 12.27 -23.74 6.38
C THR A 301 11.32 -24.59 7.22
N LEU A 302 10.13 -24.90 6.70
CA LEU A 302 9.22 -25.91 7.25
C LEU A 302 9.61 -27.31 6.75
N GLU A 303 10.44 -28.00 7.54
CA GLU A 303 10.66 -29.44 7.41
C GLU A 303 9.43 -30.21 7.96
N ASP A 304 9.42 -31.54 7.86
CA ASP A 304 8.32 -32.38 8.36
C ASP A 304 8.06 -32.19 9.87
N ILE A 305 9.12 -31.95 10.65
CA ILE A 305 9.08 -31.67 12.09
C ILE A 305 10.13 -30.59 12.41
N ASN A 306 9.69 -29.44 12.92
CA ASN A 306 10.58 -28.40 13.46
C ASN A 306 10.42 -28.36 14.99
N GLU A 307 11.53 -28.50 15.72
CA GLU A 307 11.54 -28.35 17.18
C GLU A 307 12.16 -27.01 17.57
N VAL A 308 11.37 -26.17 18.25
CA VAL A 308 11.77 -24.83 18.71
C VAL A 308 11.85 -24.82 20.23
N TYR A 309 13.04 -24.56 20.78
CA TYR A 309 13.28 -24.49 22.21
C TYR A 309 13.39 -23.05 22.70
N PHE A 310 12.79 -22.76 23.86
CA PHE A 310 12.86 -21.46 24.51
C PHE A 310 12.89 -21.61 26.03
N ASN A 311 13.51 -20.65 26.72
CA ASN A 311 13.49 -20.56 28.17
C ASN A 311 12.50 -19.46 28.61
N ILE A 312 11.80 -19.69 29.70
CA ILE A 312 11.03 -18.68 30.42
C ILE A 312 11.70 -18.43 31.77
N SER A 313 11.98 -17.17 32.11
CA SER A 313 12.55 -16.80 33.41
C SER A 313 11.59 -17.09 34.57
N SER A 314 12.09 -17.05 35.81
CA SER A 314 11.23 -16.73 36.94
C SER A 314 10.56 -15.36 36.72
N ASP A 315 9.43 -15.16 37.40
CA ASP A 315 8.72 -13.88 37.52
C ASP A 315 7.97 -13.40 36.27
N GLU A 316 7.95 -14.21 35.19
CA GLU A 316 7.11 -13.97 34.00
C GLU A 316 5.65 -14.36 34.25
N SER A 317 4.73 -13.39 34.26
CA SER A 317 3.30 -13.67 34.46
C SER A 317 2.55 -14.07 33.19
N ILE A 318 3.05 -13.62 32.04
CA ILE A 318 2.50 -13.85 30.70
C ILE A 318 3.63 -13.86 29.67
N VAL A 319 3.57 -14.76 28.69
CA VAL A 319 4.46 -14.77 27.52
C VAL A 319 3.59 -14.96 26.28
N VAL A 320 3.81 -14.18 25.22
CA VAL A 320 3.06 -14.26 23.96
C VAL A 320 4.04 -14.47 22.81
N ILE A 321 4.00 -15.63 22.17
CA ILE A 321 4.81 -15.93 20.98
C ILE A 321 3.93 -15.75 19.75
N ASN A 322 4.36 -14.87 18.84
CA ASN A 322 3.71 -14.67 17.54
C ASN A 322 4.39 -15.55 16.50
N LEU A 323 3.66 -16.53 15.97
CA LEU A 323 4.08 -17.41 14.88
C LEU A 323 3.47 -16.93 13.55
N TYR A 324 4.31 -16.86 12.53
CA TYR A 324 3.92 -16.68 11.14
C TYR A 324 4.50 -17.81 10.28
N LYS A 325 3.82 -18.12 9.17
CA LYS A 325 4.23 -19.16 8.23
C LYS A 325 3.91 -18.73 6.79
N SER A 326 4.50 -19.41 5.81
CA SER A 326 4.04 -19.34 4.42
C SER A 326 2.56 -19.77 4.30
N LEU A 327 1.89 -19.29 3.27
CA LEU A 327 0.43 -19.43 3.13
C LEU A 327 -0.02 -20.89 2.92
N LEU A 328 0.63 -21.62 2.02
CA LEU A 328 0.23 -22.98 1.59
C LEU A 328 0.51 -24.12 2.60
N PRO A 329 1.62 -24.14 3.37
CA PRO A 329 1.89 -25.23 4.31
C PRO A 329 0.89 -25.27 5.47
N ASP A 330 0.15 -26.36 5.64
CA ASP A 330 -0.69 -26.60 6.82
C ASP A 330 0.19 -27.13 7.97
N VAL A 331 -0.03 -26.69 9.22
CA VAL A 331 0.80 -27.08 10.38
C VAL A 331 -0.02 -27.40 11.63
N SER A 332 0.50 -28.32 12.45
CA SER A 332 0.04 -28.57 13.82
C SER A 332 1.09 -28.12 14.84
N ILE A 333 0.64 -27.87 16.09
CA ILE A 333 1.48 -27.42 17.21
C ILE A 333 1.37 -28.40 18.38
N GLU A 334 2.49 -28.72 19.01
CA GLU A 334 2.58 -29.39 20.31
C GLU A 334 3.42 -28.53 21.26
N LEU A 335 2.91 -28.21 22.46
CA LEU A 335 3.69 -27.52 23.51
C LEU A 335 4.13 -28.51 24.58
N LEU A 336 5.41 -28.50 24.94
CA LEU A 336 6.00 -29.27 26.04
C LEU A 336 6.52 -28.30 27.12
N CYS A 337 6.07 -28.47 28.36
CA CYS A 337 6.51 -27.62 29.49
C CYS A 337 7.69 -28.23 30.27
N PRO A 338 8.40 -27.45 31.12
CA PRO A 338 9.60 -27.89 31.84
C PRO A 338 9.40 -29.14 32.73
N GLY A 339 8.15 -29.42 33.14
CA GLY A 339 7.79 -30.63 33.89
C GLY A 339 7.62 -31.90 33.04
N GLY A 340 7.84 -31.83 31.72
CA GLY A 340 7.71 -32.97 30.79
C GLY A 340 6.28 -33.30 30.36
N PHE A 341 5.28 -32.50 30.74
CA PHE A 341 3.92 -32.63 30.23
C PHE A 341 3.78 -31.97 28.86
N SER A 342 3.02 -32.59 27.96
CA SER A 342 2.70 -32.11 26.61
C SER A 342 1.21 -31.78 26.48
N THR A 343 0.84 -30.86 25.57
CA THR A 343 -0.54 -30.63 25.14
C THR A 343 -1.12 -31.78 24.32
N GLY A 344 -0.25 -32.64 23.76
CA GLY A 344 -0.57 -33.40 22.55
C GLY A 344 -0.60 -32.49 21.32
N GLU A 345 -0.91 -33.09 20.17
CA GLU A 345 -0.95 -32.39 18.89
C GLU A 345 -2.25 -31.57 18.71
N ILE A 346 -2.08 -30.26 18.49
CA ILE A 346 -3.16 -29.31 18.21
C ILE A 346 -3.08 -28.92 16.74
N ILE A 347 -4.01 -29.43 15.93
CA ILE A 347 -4.16 -29.00 14.53
C ILE A 347 -4.70 -27.56 14.53
N LEU A 348 -3.98 -26.64 13.88
CA LEU A 348 -4.40 -25.24 13.83
C LEU A 348 -5.65 -25.07 12.96
N LYS A 349 -6.61 -24.29 13.48
CA LYS A 349 -7.84 -23.86 12.79
C LYS A 349 -8.22 -22.46 13.30
N GLU A 350 -8.97 -21.72 12.48
CA GLU A 350 -9.45 -20.39 12.85
C GLU A 350 -10.25 -20.43 14.17
N GLY A 351 -9.92 -19.54 15.11
CA GLY A 351 -10.44 -19.56 16.47
C GLY A 351 -9.37 -19.82 17.52
N PHE A 352 -9.76 -20.39 18.66
CA PHE A 352 -8.96 -20.53 19.88
C PHE A 352 -8.93 -21.99 20.38
N ASN A 353 -7.75 -22.45 20.77
CA ASN A 353 -7.51 -23.69 21.51
C ASN A 353 -6.92 -23.35 22.87
N GLU A 354 -7.65 -23.61 23.96
CA GLU A 354 -7.20 -23.34 25.33
C GLU A 354 -7.01 -24.61 26.15
N GLY A 355 -6.11 -24.56 27.13
CA GLY A 355 -5.96 -25.60 28.13
C GLY A 355 -4.97 -25.24 29.24
N THR A 356 -4.60 -26.22 30.06
CA THR A 356 -3.65 -26.06 31.16
C THR A 356 -2.52 -27.07 31.05
N ILE A 357 -1.28 -26.61 31.25
CA ILE A 357 -0.04 -27.38 31.11
C ILE A 357 0.97 -26.88 32.14
N CYS A 358 1.60 -27.79 32.90
CA CYS A 358 2.33 -27.44 34.13
C CYS A 358 1.47 -26.50 35.06
N ASN A 359 2.04 -25.42 35.63
CA ASN A 359 1.33 -24.40 36.42
C ASN A 359 0.80 -23.24 35.55
N SER A 360 0.48 -23.51 34.28
CA SER A 360 0.23 -22.46 33.28
C SER A 360 -1.00 -22.77 32.43
N ARG A 361 -1.74 -21.72 32.04
CA ARG A 361 -2.72 -21.80 30.96
C ARG A 361 -2.00 -21.55 29.63
N TYR A 362 -2.40 -22.27 28.59
CA TYR A 362 -2.11 -21.88 27.21
C TYR A 362 -3.40 -21.47 26.50
N SER A 363 -3.28 -20.51 25.60
CA SER A 363 -4.30 -20.11 24.63
C SER A 363 -3.60 -19.92 23.27
N ILE A 364 -3.77 -20.87 22.35
CA ILE A 364 -3.29 -20.77 20.97
C ILE A 364 -4.45 -20.28 20.12
N TYR A 365 -4.25 -19.24 19.31
CA TYR A 365 -5.24 -18.78 18.34
C TYR A 365 -4.65 -18.68 16.93
N LEU A 366 -5.50 -18.89 15.93
CA LEU A 366 -5.25 -18.53 14.53
C LEU A 366 -6.37 -17.59 14.10
N THR A 367 -6.01 -16.42 13.57
CA THR A 367 -6.99 -15.39 13.19
C THR A 367 -7.74 -15.66 11.90
N GLY A 368 -7.27 -16.61 11.08
CA GLY A 368 -7.59 -16.64 9.65
C GLY A 368 -6.98 -15.43 8.91
N PRO A 369 -7.17 -15.33 7.59
CA PRO A 369 -6.70 -14.19 6.81
C PRO A 369 -7.41 -12.90 7.26
N LYS A 370 -6.65 -11.81 7.44
CA LYS A 370 -7.16 -10.47 7.75
C LYS A 370 -7.53 -9.73 6.46
N PRO A 371 -8.34 -8.66 6.51
CA PRO A 371 -8.72 -7.86 5.34
C PRO A 371 -7.56 -7.33 4.48
N PHE A 372 -6.44 -7.05 5.13
CA PHE A 372 -5.21 -6.44 4.59
C PHE A 372 -3.98 -7.36 4.71
N ASP A 373 -4.10 -8.55 5.31
CA ASP A 373 -3.01 -9.52 5.46
C ASP A 373 -3.50 -10.95 5.19
N VAL A 374 -3.02 -11.52 4.09
CA VAL A 374 -3.39 -12.88 3.65
C VAL A 374 -2.82 -13.99 4.52
N SER A 375 -1.76 -13.73 5.30
CA SER A 375 -1.10 -14.74 6.12
C SER A 375 -1.90 -15.10 7.38
N GLY A 376 -2.70 -14.16 7.89
CA GLY A 376 -3.24 -14.23 9.24
C GLY A 376 -2.14 -14.15 10.31
N GLU A 377 -2.51 -14.40 11.55
CA GLU A 377 -1.65 -14.32 12.74
C GLU A 377 -1.90 -15.57 13.61
N ILE A 378 -0.84 -16.21 14.11
CA ILE A 378 -0.92 -17.35 15.03
C ILE A 378 -0.29 -16.96 16.37
N GLY A 379 -1.12 -16.60 17.35
CA GLY A 379 -0.66 -16.21 18.68
C GLY A 379 -0.66 -17.39 19.65
N ILE A 380 0.45 -17.60 20.36
CA ILE A 380 0.63 -18.61 21.40
C ILE A 380 0.84 -17.88 22.73
N MET A 381 -0.24 -17.71 23.50
CA MET A 381 -0.19 -17.08 24.82
C MET A 381 -0.04 -18.13 25.93
N LEU A 382 0.95 -17.94 26.80
CA LEU A 382 1.12 -18.63 28.07
C LEU A 382 0.83 -17.67 29.23
N THR A 383 0.13 -18.13 30.27
CA THR A 383 -0.20 -17.30 31.45
C THR A 383 -0.11 -18.12 32.73
N GLY A 384 0.38 -17.52 33.82
CA GLY A 384 0.39 -18.17 35.13
C GLY A 384 -1.00 -18.53 35.65
N ILE A 385 -1.17 -19.73 36.21
CA ILE A 385 -2.38 -20.09 36.97
C ILE A 385 -2.34 -19.46 38.36
N ASN A 386 -1.16 -19.52 38.99
CA ASN A 386 -0.87 -18.93 40.30
C ASN A 386 0.28 -17.93 40.11
N GLU A 387 -0.08 -16.70 39.72
CA GLU A 387 0.83 -15.56 39.47
C GLU A 387 1.75 -15.70 38.24
N PHE A 388 2.59 -16.74 38.17
CA PHE A 388 3.65 -16.89 37.15
C PHE A 388 3.51 -18.10 36.23
N VAL A 389 4.00 -17.94 34.99
CA VAL A 389 4.23 -19.04 34.03
C VAL A 389 5.30 -19.98 34.60
N SER A 390 5.26 -21.26 34.23
CA SER A 390 6.21 -22.27 34.73
C SER A 390 7.62 -21.96 34.18
N PRO A 391 8.62 -21.62 35.02
CA PRO A 391 9.94 -21.21 34.55
C PRO A 391 10.79 -22.40 34.09
N GLY A 392 11.78 -22.13 33.24
CA GLY A 392 12.69 -23.11 32.64
C GLY A 392 12.47 -23.32 31.14
N GLN A 393 13.02 -24.42 30.60
CA GLN A 393 12.99 -24.74 29.18
C GLN A 393 11.65 -25.35 28.74
N TRP A 394 11.01 -24.70 27.77
CA TRP A 394 9.85 -25.18 27.02
C TRP A 394 10.27 -25.60 25.61
N LYS A 395 9.40 -26.37 24.93
CA LYS A 395 9.53 -26.69 23.51
C LYS A 395 8.20 -26.49 22.79
N ILE A 396 8.26 -25.95 21.58
CA ILE A 396 7.19 -25.98 20.57
C ILE A 396 7.61 -26.97 19.49
N THR A 397 6.82 -28.00 19.22
CA THR A 397 6.97 -28.80 18.01
C THR A 397 6.00 -28.25 16.97
N LEU A 398 6.50 -27.85 15.80
CA LEU A 398 5.68 -27.71 14.58
C LEU A 398 5.78 -28.99 13.77
N ARG A 399 4.68 -29.43 13.15
CA ARG A 399 4.68 -30.53 12.17
C ARG A 399 4.05 -30.06 10.87
N LYS A 400 4.65 -30.40 9.73
CA LYS A 400 4.08 -30.10 8.40
C LYS A 400 3.02 -31.15 8.06
N VAL A 401 1.80 -30.69 7.76
CA VAL A 401 0.60 -31.54 7.62
C VAL A 401 0.25 -31.84 6.16
N ASN A 402 0.73 -31.03 5.22
CA ASN A 402 0.50 -31.18 3.79
C ASN A 402 1.82 -31.10 2.98
N GLU A 403 1.74 -31.29 1.67
CA GLU A 403 2.90 -31.42 0.77
C GLU A 403 3.59 -30.10 0.38
N TYR A 404 3.11 -28.94 0.85
CA TYR A 404 3.62 -27.64 0.42
C TYR A 404 4.81 -27.19 1.26
N ASP A 405 5.87 -26.74 0.61
CA ASP A 405 7.04 -26.15 1.27
C ASP A 405 6.84 -24.67 1.60
N GLY A 406 7.65 -24.17 2.53
CA GLY A 406 7.64 -22.76 2.92
C GLY A 406 8.57 -22.47 4.09
N LYS A 407 8.39 -21.30 4.71
CA LYS A 407 9.08 -20.85 5.92
C LYS A 407 8.13 -20.72 7.11
N PHE A 408 8.72 -20.64 8.30
CA PHE A 408 8.10 -20.14 9.51
C PHE A 408 9.02 -19.14 10.22
N ASP A 409 8.43 -18.22 10.97
CA ASP A 409 9.11 -17.27 11.85
C ASP A 409 8.30 -17.17 13.16
N MET A 410 8.99 -17.14 14.30
CA MET A 410 8.42 -16.91 15.62
C MET A 410 9.12 -15.74 16.31
N TRP A 411 8.34 -14.84 16.90
CA TRP A 411 8.85 -13.77 17.76
C TRP A 411 8.29 -13.84 19.17
N LEU A 412 9.15 -13.59 20.15
CA LEU A 412 8.80 -13.22 21.53
C LEU A 412 8.56 -11.70 21.62
N PRO A 413 7.94 -11.19 22.71
CA PRO A 413 7.83 -9.74 22.95
C PRO A 413 9.22 -9.09 23.08
N ILE A 414 9.31 -7.77 22.87
CA ILE A 414 10.61 -7.07 22.91
C ILE A 414 11.21 -6.98 24.31
N SER A 415 12.52 -6.77 24.36
CA SER A 415 13.37 -6.74 25.56
C SER A 415 12.86 -5.84 26.69
N GLU A 416 12.22 -4.73 26.34
CA GLU A 416 11.63 -3.77 27.28
C GLU A 416 10.37 -4.31 28.01
N GLY A 417 9.82 -5.43 27.55
CA GLY A 417 8.63 -6.10 28.10
C GLY A 417 8.87 -7.50 28.70
N LEU A 418 10.11 -7.99 28.76
CA LEU A 418 10.48 -9.32 29.24
C LEU A 418 11.61 -9.29 30.29
N ASN A 419 11.83 -10.42 30.96
CA ASN A 419 13.10 -10.70 31.63
C ASN A 419 14.17 -11.11 30.57
N ILE A 420 15.39 -10.60 30.70
CA ILE A 420 16.55 -10.89 29.81
C ILE A 420 16.94 -12.38 29.67
N ASN A 421 16.34 -13.26 30.47
CA ASN A 421 16.52 -14.71 30.40
C ASN A 421 15.37 -15.44 29.67
N THR A 422 14.32 -14.73 29.26
CA THR A 422 13.16 -15.28 28.53
C THR A 422 13.38 -15.16 27.03
N LYS A 423 13.84 -16.23 26.39
CA LYS A 423 14.36 -16.19 25.00
C LYS A 423 14.38 -17.55 24.32
N PHE A 424 14.48 -17.56 22.98
CA PHE A 424 14.78 -18.78 22.23
C PHE A 424 16.20 -19.27 22.53
N LEU A 425 16.41 -20.59 22.52
CA LEU A 425 17.72 -21.21 22.77
C LEU A 425 18.55 -21.34 21.50
N ASP A 426 17.89 -21.50 20.36
CA ASP A 426 18.49 -21.57 19.02
C ASP A 426 17.98 -20.40 18.14
N PRO A 427 18.28 -19.13 18.50
CA PRO A 427 17.71 -17.95 17.85
C PRO A 427 18.31 -17.65 16.48
N VAL A 428 17.58 -16.89 15.66
CA VAL A 428 18.07 -16.31 14.42
C VAL A 428 18.40 -14.83 14.64
N ALA A 429 19.56 -14.39 14.13
CA ALA A 429 20.12 -13.06 14.37
C ALA A 429 19.66 -11.98 13.36
N TYR A 430 18.64 -12.30 12.55
CA TYR A 430 18.15 -11.56 11.39
C TYR A 430 16.61 -11.64 11.37
N ASN A 431 15.93 -10.77 10.63
CA ASN A 431 14.47 -10.58 10.74
C ASN A 431 14.02 -10.03 12.12
N THR A 432 14.85 -9.18 12.71
CA THR A 432 14.72 -8.55 14.04
C THR A 432 14.46 -7.04 13.96
N ILE A 433 13.90 -6.55 12.85
CA ILE A 433 13.47 -5.14 12.71
C ILE A 433 12.14 -4.96 13.44
N GLY A 434 12.12 -4.09 14.45
CA GLY A 434 10.90 -3.80 15.22
C GLY A 434 9.83 -3.08 14.38
N ILE A 435 8.58 -3.53 14.50
CA ILE A 435 7.40 -2.88 13.90
C ILE A 435 7.21 -1.51 14.57
N PRO A 436 6.97 -0.40 13.84
CA PRO A 436 6.64 -0.32 12.41
C PRO A 436 7.80 0.11 11.49
N ALA A 437 9.08 -0.06 11.89
CA ALA A 437 10.22 0.31 11.04
C ALA A 437 10.36 -0.55 9.78
N THR A 438 9.65 -1.69 9.75
CA THR A 438 9.41 -2.61 8.64
C THR A 438 8.62 -1.99 7.46
N VAL A 439 7.90 -0.88 7.65
CA VAL A 439 7.17 -0.16 6.58
C VAL A 439 8.12 0.26 5.44
N ARG A 440 7.65 0.10 4.19
CA ARG A 440 8.48 0.28 3.00
C ARG A 440 8.84 1.73 2.67
N ASN A 441 7.85 2.63 2.66
CA ASN A 441 7.98 4.02 2.21
C ASN A 441 8.31 5.00 3.36
N VAL A 442 9.07 4.54 4.36
CA VAL A 442 9.60 5.32 5.48
C VAL A 442 11.07 4.96 5.71
N ILE A 443 11.82 5.80 6.43
CA ILE A 443 13.25 5.58 6.69
C ILE A 443 13.42 4.83 8.02
N SER A 444 13.88 3.57 7.94
CA SER A 444 14.30 2.78 9.10
C SER A 444 15.78 3.00 9.38
N VAL A 445 16.11 3.22 10.66
CA VAL A 445 17.45 3.62 11.09
C VAL A 445 18.02 2.64 12.10
N GLY A 446 19.05 1.90 11.69
CA GLY A 446 19.84 1.04 12.57
C GLY A 446 20.93 1.82 13.32
N SER A 447 21.49 1.18 14.33
CA SER A 447 22.50 1.74 15.23
C SER A 447 23.89 1.18 14.94
N TYR A 448 24.90 2.04 14.89
CA TYR A 448 26.31 1.62 14.93
C TYR A 448 27.12 2.36 16.00
N ASN A 449 28.22 1.75 16.45
CA ASN A 449 29.22 2.39 17.29
C ASN A 449 30.25 3.13 16.43
N TYR A 450 30.22 4.45 16.49
CA TYR A 450 31.09 5.33 15.68
C TYR A 450 32.57 5.35 16.12
N LEU A 451 32.91 4.90 17.33
CA LEU A 451 34.29 4.89 17.84
C LEU A 451 35.11 3.75 17.22
N VAL A 452 34.48 2.59 17.03
CA VAL A 452 35.10 1.36 16.50
C VAL A 452 34.57 0.96 15.11
N ASN A 453 33.56 1.68 14.61
CA ASN A 453 32.86 1.44 13.34
C ASN A 453 32.32 0.00 13.18
N ILE A 454 31.69 -0.53 14.23
CA ILE A 454 30.95 -1.80 14.22
C ILE A 454 29.46 -1.53 14.35
N ILE A 455 28.62 -2.41 13.78
CA ILE A 455 27.17 -2.36 14.03
C ILE A 455 26.91 -2.61 15.51
N SER A 456 25.97 -1.88 16.10
CA SER A 456 25.64 -2.05 17.51
C SER A 456 25.01 -3.44 17.70
N PRO A 457 25.45 -4.27 18.67
CA PRO A 457 24.97 -5.65 18.80
C PRO A 457 23.45 -5.77 18.94
N PHE A 458 22.81 -4.88 19.71
CA PHE A 458 21.36 -4.77 19.83
C PHE A 458 20.63 -4.30 18.54
N SER A 459 21.29 -3.69 17.55
CA SER A 459 20.58 -3.10 16.40
C SER A 459 19.80 -4.17 15.63
N GLY A 460 18.48 -3.97 15.50
CA GLY A 460 17.61 -4.82 14.68
C GLY A 460 18.10 -4.94 13.24
N ARG A 461 17.94 -6.12 12.65
CA ARG A 461 18.49 -6.52 11.33
C ARG A 461 17.41 -7.13 10.45
N GLY A 462 17.39 -6.80 9.16
CA GLY A 462 16.43 -7.35 8.20
C GLY A 462 16.63 -8.84 7.93
N GLU A 463 15.77 -9.42 7.09
CA GLU A 463 15.98 -10.78 6.57
C GLU A 463 17.20 -10.84 5.63
N MET A 464 17.92 -11.96 5.61
CA MET A 464 18.92 -12.26 4.57
C MET A 464 18.23 -12.59 3.22
N TYR A 465 17.80 -11.58 2.46
CA TYR A 465 17.27 -11.80 1.11
C TYR A 465 17.81 -10.81 0.07
N ASN A 466 18.26 -11.32 -1.08
CA ASN A 466 18.82 -10.55 -2.19
C ASN A 466 17.73 -9.89 -3.07
N GLY A 467 16.85 -9.10 -2.45
CA GLY A 467 15.89 -8.23 -3.13
C GLY A 467 16.43 -6.82 -3.42
N GLN A 468 15.61 -5.96 -4.03
CA GLN A 468 15.87 -4.52 -4.19
C GLN A 468 15.72 -3.71 -2.89
N TYR A 469 15.26 -4.36 -1.82
CA TYR A 469 14.76 -3.71 -0.62
C TYR A 469 15.30 -4.45 0.61
N ILE A 470 15.87 -3.68 1.53
CA ILE A 470 16.50 -4.17 2.74
C ILE A 470 16.14 -3.24 3.90
N LYS A 471 16.21 -3.76 5.13
CA LYS A 471 16.03 -3.00 6.36
C LYS A 471 17.18 -3.33 7.34
N PRO A 472 17.69 -2.36 8.14
CA PRO A 472 17.34 -0.94 8.12
C PRO A 472 17.73 -0.29 6.78
N ASP A 473 17.18 0.90 6.47
CA ASP A 473 17.50 1.58 5.20
C ASP A 473 18.92 2.15 5.23
N ILE A 474 19.30 2.75 6.36
CA ILE A 474 20.65 3.27 6.67
C ILE A 474 20.94 3.08 8.16
N VAL A 475 22.20 3.25 8.56
CA VAL A 475 22.58 3.32 9.97
C VAL A 475 23.11 4.70 10.36
N ALA A 476 22.77 5.14 11.55
CA ALA A 476 23.36 6.33 12.18
C ALA A 476 24.01 5.92 13.52
N PRO A 477 24.94 6.73 14.06
CA PRO A 477 25.50 6.47 15.38
C PRO A 477 24.38 6.40 16.41
N GLY A 478 24.16 5.24 17.03
CA GLY A 478 23.12 5.05 18.04
C GLY A 478 23.69 4.60 19.38
N GLU A 479 24.92 4.08 19.41
CA GLU A 479 25.66 3.97 20.67
C GLU A 479 26.14 5.35 21.13
N GLY A 480 25.63 5.74 22.30
CA GLY A 480 26.18 6.77 23.18
C GLY A 480 25.83 8.23 22.91
N ILE A 481 24.71 8.54 22.30
CA ILE A 481 24.46 9.92 21.86
C ILE A 481 24.18 10.84 23.06
N TYR A 482 25.03 11.86 23.23
CA TYR A 482 24.94 12.90 24.25
C TYR A 482 23.87 13.91 23.81
N SER A 483 22.90 14.19 24.69
CA SER A 483 21.76 15.06 24.42
C SER A 483 21.19 15.65 25.71
N THR A 484 20.10 16.40 25.60
CA THR A 484 19.33 16.97 26.71
C THR A 484 18.61 15.92 27.54
N ILE A 485 18.42 16.17 28.83
CA ILE A 485 17.52 15.41 29.72
C ILE A 485 16.69 16.39 30.58
N PRO A 486 15.58 15.95 31.20
CA PRO A 486 14.75 16.82 32.02
C PRO A 486 15.51 17.51 33.16
N ASN A 487 14.98 18.65 33.62
CA ASN A 487 15.60 19.55 34.60
C ASN A 487 16.84 20.28 34.05
N ARG A 488 16.85 20.58 32.75
CA ARG A 488 17.94 21.30 32.05
C ARG A 488 19.30 20.58 32.05
N GLY A 489 19.30 19.29 32.35
CA GLY A 489 20.50 18.46 32.38
C GLY A 489 20.92 18.01 30.98
N PHE A 490 22.11 17.45 30.86
CA PHE A 490 22.50 16.72 29.66
C PHE A 490 23.14 15.39 30.06
N ASP A 491 22.70 14.33 29.41
CA ASP A 491 23.25 12.99 29.56
C ASP A 491 23.10 12.22 28.25
N LYS A 492 23.38 10.92 28.28
CA LYS A 492 23.80 10.24 27.06
C LYS A 492 23.20 8.86 26.94
N LYS A 493 22.58 8.55 25.79
CA LYS A 493 21.78 7.34 25.61
C LYS A 493 22.19 6.50 24.40
N THR A 494 21.94 5.21 24.49
CA THR A 494 22.36 4.17 23.55
C THR A 494 21.13 3.42 23.04
N GLY A 495 20.91 3.38 21.73
CA GLY A 495 19.75 2.70 21.15
C GLY A 495 19.51 3.09 19.70
N THR A 496 18.66 2.34 18.99
CA THR A 496 18.15 2.79 17.69
C THR A 496 17.33 4.08 17.81
N SER A 497 16.71 4.32 18.98
CA SER A 497 16.09 5.58 19.39
C SER A 497 16.97 6.82 19.28
N MET A 498 18.31 6.66 19.36
CA MET A 498 19.27 7.76 19.29
C MET A 498 19.92 7.91 17.91
N ALA A 499 19.81 6.88 17.07
CA ALA A 499 20.21 6.91 15.67
C ALA A 499 19.14 7.63 14.81
N ALA A 500 17.87 7.29 15.00
CA ALA A 500 16.73 7.86 14.27
C ALA A 500 16.68 9.41 14.25
N PRO A 501 16.73 10.14 15.39
CA PRO A 501 16.62 11.61 15.38
C PRO A 501 17.76 12.34 14.67
N GLN A 502 18.92 11.68 14.45
CA GLN A 502 19.98 12.25 13.62
C GLN A 502 19.60 12.23 12.14
N VAL A 503 18.93 11.17 11.70
CA VAL A 503 18.35 11.06 10.36
C VAL A 503 17.15 11.99 10.21
N THR A 504 16.30 12.12 11.23
CA THR A 504 15.16 13.06 11.22
C THR A 504 15.62 14.52 11.09
N GLY A 505 16.60 14.94 11.89
CA GLY A 505 17.18 16.28 11.76
C GLY A 505 17.91 16.46 10.43
N ALA A 506 18.55 15.43 9.89
CA ALA A 506 19.18 15.47 8.57
C ALA A 506 18.15 15.61 7.44
N ALA A 507 17.02 14.91 7.55
CA ALA A 507 15.88 15.08 6.66
C ALA A 507 15.31 16.50 6.74
N ALA A 508 15.21 17.10 7.93
CA ALA A 508 14.79 18.48 8.08
C ALA A 508 15.76 19.49 7.44
N LEU A 509 17.08 19.27 7.53
CA LEU A 509 18.06 20.09 6.79
C LEU A 509 17.90 19.94 5.26
N MET A 510 17.53 18.76 4.77
CA MET A 510 17.19 18.55 3.36
C MET A 510 15.87 19.23 2.98
N MET A 511 14.82 19.13 3.79
CA MET A 511 13.55 19.84 3.58
C MET A 511 13.71 21.35 3.58
N GLN A 512 14.58 21.90 4.42
CA GLN A 512 14.92 23.32 4.36
C GLN A 512 15.55 23.66 3.01
N TRP A 513 16.56 22.89 2.59
CA TRP A 513 17.26 23.13 1.32
C TRP A 513 16.33 22.98 0.11
N GLY A 514 15.51 21.93 0.07
CA GLY A 514 14.62 21.63 -1.06
C GLY A 514 13.34 22.45 -1.02
N VAL A 515 12.50 22.20 -0.02
CA VAL A 515 11.12 22.71 0.04
C VAL A 515 11.07 24.17 0.48
N VAL A 516 11.68 24.52 1.63
CA VAL A 516 11.59 25.88 2.19
C VAL A 516 12.35 26.91 1.35
N ASN A 517 13.56 26.57 0.90
CA ASN A 517 14.39 27.43 0.05
C ASN A 517 14.05 27.30 -1.46
N GLY A 518 13.08 26.46 -1.84
CA GLY A 518 12.58 26.31 -3.21
C GLY A 518 13.51 25.64 -4.23
N ASN A 519 14.59 24.95 -3.80
CA ASN A 519 15.49 24.25 -4.73
C ASN A 519 14.93 22.88 -5.20
N ASP A 520 14.07 22.25 -4.40
CA ASP A 520 13.39 20.98 -4.71
C ASP A 520 12.10 20.84 -3.86
N PRO A 521 10.94 21.31 -4.38
CA PRO A 521 9.66 21.20 -3.69
C PRO A 521 9.19 19.76 -3.38
N TYR A 522 9.87 18.74 -3.91
CA TYR A 522 9.54 17.33 -3.74
C TYR A 522 10.55 16.56 -2.87
N LEU A 523 11.43 17.26 -2.17
CA LEU A 523 12.44 16.66 -1.29
C LEU A 523 11.84 16.23 0.05
N TYR A 524 10.97 15.22 0.00
CA TYR A 524 10.36 14.48 1.13
C TYR A 524 10.16 13.00 0.73
N GLY A 525 9.62 12.16 1.63
CA GLY A 525 9.22 10.78 1.35
C GLY A 525 10.32 9.90 0.75
N GLU A 526 9.95 9.04 -0.21
CA GLU A 526 10.88 8.18 -0.94
C GLU A 526 11.97 8.97 -1.69
N ARG A 527 11.67 10.19 -2.19
CA ARG A 527 12.65 11.04 -2.86
C ARG A 527 13.77 11.52 -1.93
N LEU A 528 13.42 11.98 -0.73
CA LEU A 528 14.41 12.32 0.30
C LEU A 528 15.19 11.08 0.75
N LYS A 529 14.47 9.98 1.02
CA LYS A 529 15.05 8.69 1.41
C LYS A 529 16.07 8.15 0.40
N TYR A 530 15.78 8.21 -0.90
CA TYR A 530 16.73 7.87 -1.96
C TYR A 530 18.05 8.65 -1.81
N PHE A 531 17.99 9.98 -1.68
CA PHE A 531 19.19 10.80 -1.58
C PHE A 531 20.02 10.52 -0.31
N LEU A 532 19.38 10.15 0.81
CA LEU A 532 20.08 9.63 2.00
C LEU A 532 20.72 8.26 1.74
N ILE A 533 20.01 7.36 1.06
CA ILE A 533 20.49 6.00 0.70
C ILE A 533 21.70 6.07 -0.24
N ILE A 534 21.67 6.85 -1.32
CA ILE A 534 22.83 7.01 -2.22
C ILE A 534 23.95 7.77 -1.51
N GLY A 535 23.63 8.84 -0.76
CA GLY A 535 24.59 9.65 -0.05
C GLY A 535 25.32 8.92 1.08
N SER A 536 24.75 7.84 1.60
CA SER A 536 25.30 7.06 2.71
C SER A 536 26.75 6.61 2.48
N LYS A 537 27.59 6.85 3.49
CA LYS A 537 29.01 6.49 3.49
C LYS A 537 29.15 4.98 3.70
N LYS A 538 29.88 4.34 2.80
CA LYS A 538 30.22 2.91 2.85
C LYS A 538 31.67 2.81 3.30
N GLY A 539 31.90 3.12 4.58
CA GLY A 539 33.24 3.25 5.15
C GLY A 539 33.96 1.93 5.40
N ARG A 540 33.27 0.80 5.26
CA ARG A 540 33.78 -0.55 5.45
C ARG A 540 33.95 -1.25 4.12
N GLY A 541 35.18 -1.62 3.79
CA GLY A 541 35.50 -2.42 2.59
C GLY A 541 35.30 -3.93 2.78
N ASP A 542 34.98 -4.35 4.00
CA ASP A 542 34.71 -5.74 4.38
C ASP A 542 33.19 -6.07 4.44
N ILE A 543 32.33 -5.06 4.29
CA ILE A 543 30.88 -5.22 4.19
C ILE A 543 30.47 -5.06 2.72
N GLN A 544 29.76 -6.04 2.17
CA GLN A 544 29.09 -5.91 0.88
C GLN A 544 27.75 -5.19 1.11
N TYR A 545 27.56 -4.04 0.48
CA TYR A 545 26.30 -3.28 0.56
C TYR A 545 25.38 -3.67 -0.62
N PRO A 546 24.06 -3.84 -0.40
CA PRO A 546 23.34 -3.62 0.84
C PRO A 546 23.54 -4.79 1.81
N ASP A 547 23.53 -4.51 3.11
CA ASP A 547 23.65 -5.52 4.16
C ASP A 547 22.47 -5.44 5.13
N ALA A 548 22.04 -6.59 5.67
CA ALA A 548 20.84 -6.66 6.50
C ALA A 548 21.02 -6.05 7.90
N ALA A 549 22.24 -5.68 8.30
CA ALA A 549 22.52 -4.94 9.54
C ALA A 549 22.85 -3.46 9.26
N TRP A 550 23.67 -3.18 8.25
CA TRP A 550 24.12 -1.83 7.88
C TRP A 550 23.22 -1.08 6.90
N GLY A 551 22.22 -1.75 6.33
CA GLY A 551 21.38 -1.21 5.26
C GLY A 551 22.20 -0.83 4.04
N TYR A 552 21.95 0.38 3.52
CA TYR A 552 22.74 0.96 2.43
C TYR A 552 24.02 1.68 2.89
N GLY A 553 24.22 1.92 4.18
CA GLY A 553 25.44 2.54 4.73
C GLY A 553 25.21 3.54 5.87
N GLU A 554 26.30 4.20 6.28
CA GLU A 554 26.33 5.22 7.34
C GLU A 554 25.69 6.54 6.87
N LEU A 555 24.89 7.20 7.72
CA LEU A 555 24.34 8.54 7.46
C LEU A 555 25.44 9.55 7.09
N CYS A 556 25.38 10.10 5.88
CA CYS A 556 26.23 11.21 5.43
C CYS A 556 25.41 12.29 4.71
N LEU A 557 24.90 13.25 5.49
CA LEU A 557 24.10 14.37 4.97
C LEU A 557 24.87 15.22 3.94
N ARG A 558 26.20 15.37 4.10
CA ARG A 558 27.02 16.19 3.18
C ARG A 558 27.04 15.59 1.78
N ASN A 559 27.20 14.27 1.68
CA ASN A 559 27.10 13.54 0.42
C ASN A 559 25.68 13.61 -0.14
N SER A 560 24.67 13.50 0.73
CA SER A 560 23.25 13.53 0.34
C SER A 560 22.88 14.87 -0.31
N ILE A 561 23.17 16.01 0.34
CA ILE A 561 22.91 17.35 -0.21
C ILE A 561 23.79 17.63 -1.44
N ASN A 562 25.08 17.25 -1.41
CA ASN A 562 25.94 17.34 -2.60
C ASN A 562 25.34 16.58 -3.80
N LEU A 563 24.74 15.41 -3.57
CA LEU A 563 24.11 14.61 -4.60
C LEU A 563 22.83 15.27 -5.12
N VAL A 564 21.92 15.74 -4.26
CA VAL A 564 20.72 16.48 -4.73
C VAL A 564 21.15 17.70 -5.57
N SER A 565 22.13 18.46 -5.07
CA SER A 565 22.69 19.63 -5.74
C SER A 565 23.31 19.29 -7.10
N GLN A 566 24.01 18.15 -7.22
CA GLN A 566 24.58 17.68 -8.50
C GLN A 566 23.53 17.14 -9.46
N THR A 567 22.50 16.44 -8.96
CA THR A 567 21.37 15.96 -9.76
C THR A 567 20.56 17.14 -10.33
N LEU A 568 20.43 18.24 -9.57
CA LEU A 568 19.70 19.44 -10.00
C LEU A 568 20.56 20.47 -10.76
N GLY A 569 21.81 20.14 -11.13
CA GLY A 569 22.74 21.08 -11.78
C GLY A 569 23.21 22.26 -10.90
N LEU A 570 22.69 22.39 -9.68
CA LEU A 570 22.97 23.44 -8.69
C LEU A 570 24.35 23.23 -8.02
N GLY A 571 25.43 23.34 -8.78
CA GLY A 571 26.79 23.18 -8.27
C GLY A 571 27.11 24.15 -7.13
N PHE A 572 27.62 23.62 -6.00
CA PHE A 572 28.10 24.39 -4.85
C PHE A 572 29.25 25.36 -5.21
N ARG A 573 28.91 26.55 -5.69
CA ARG A 573 29.84 27.69 -5.71
C ARG A 573 29.85 28.36 -4.34
N SER A 574 31.06 28.60 -3.83
CA SER A 574 31.27 29.26 -2.55
C SER A 574 30.75 30.69 -2.57
N ILE A 575 29.83 30.99 -1.64
CA ILE A 575 29.53 32.27 -1.00
C ILE A 575 29.99 33.52 -1.79
N ASP A 576 29.03 34.20 -2.42
CA ASP A 576 28.96 35.66 -2.32
C ASP A 576 27.50 36.13 -2.48
N ILE A 577 26.83 36.43 -1.35
CA ILE A 577 25.41 36.83 -1.34
C ILE A 577 25.31 38.36 -1.21
N LYS A 578 25.60 39.05 -2.31
CA LYS A 578 25.17 40.44 -2.55
C LYS A 578 24.73 40.59 -4.00
N ASN A 579 23.72 41.44 -4.22
CA ASN A 579 23.06 41.73 -5.51
C ASN A 579 22.14 40.62 -6.06
N ARG A 580 20.95 40.50 -5.44
CA ARG A 580 19.70 40.15 -6.14
C ARG A 580 18.58 41.14 -5.77
N GLN A 581 18.79 42.40 -6.16
CA GLN A 581 17.69 43.25 -6.63
C GLN A 581 17.87 43.39 -8.14
N ASP A 582 16.75 43.46 -8.86
CA ASP A 582 16.63 43.51 -10.32
C ASP A 582 17.46 42.47 -11.10
N ASN A 583 16.79 41.42 -11.60
CA ASN A 583 16.36 41.49 -13.00
C ASN A 583 15.37 40.39 -13.44
N GLN A 584 14.72 40.69 -14.55
CA GLN A 584 13.77 39.86 -15.27
C GLN A 584 14.46 38.61 -15.86
N SER A 585 14.17 37.41 -15.35
CA SER A 585 14.59 36.16 -16.02
C SER A 585 13.61 34.98 -15.86
N PHE A 586 12.34 35.23 -15.52
CA PHE A 586 11.26 34.23 -15.62
C PHE A 586 10.70 34.17 -17.04
N LYS A 587 11.58 33.87 -18.02
CA LYS A 587 11.22 33.38 -19.36
C LYS A 587 12.13 32.20 -19.66
N GLY A 588 11.51 31.02 -19.83
CA GLY A 588 12.20 29.73 -19.78
C GLY A 588 11.44 28.62 -19.04
N ILE A 589 10.13 28.80 -18.80
CA ILE A 589 9.21 27.70 -18.39
C ILE A 589 8.26 27.43 -19.57
N GLU A 590 8.88 27.05 -20.68
CA GLU A 590 8.29 26.38 -21.84
C GLU A 590 9.20 25.15 -22.09
N GLU A 591 8.72 24.12 -22.80
CA GLU A 591 9.46 22.86 -23.09
C GLU A 591 9.63 21.78 -21.97
N ILE A 592 8.83 21.76 -20.89
CA ILE A 592 8.18 20.50 -20.45
C ILE A 592 6.76 20.79 -19.97
N ASN A 593 5.81 20.72 -20.90
CA ASN A 593 4.43 20.36 -20.61
C ASN A 593 3.84 19.73 -21.87
N VAL A 594 2.70 19.04 -21.74
CA VAL A 594 1.89 18.69 -22.91
C VAL A 594 1.56 20.00 -23.63
N ASN A 595 1.79 20.05 -24.94
CA ASN A 595 1.56 21.25 -25.75
C ASN A 595 0.06 21.42 -26.05
N TYR A 596 -0.77 21.42 -25.00
CA TYR A 596 -2.12 21.95 -25.05
C TYR A 596 -2.02 23.38 -25.57
N ASP A 597 -2.80 23.71 -26.59
CA ASP A 597 -2.97 25.10 -26.98
C ASP A 597 -3.68 25.83 -25.83
N THR A 598 -2.93 26.62 -25.06
CA THR A 598 -3.48 27.40 -23.93
C THR A 598 -4.33 28.59 -24.39
N SER A 599 -4.59 28.74 -25.69
CA SER A 599 -5.66 29.59 -26.21
C SER A 599 -6.94 28.81 -26.57
N SER A 600 -6.90 27.47 -26.52
CA SER A 600 -8.06 26.60 -26.75
C SER A 600 -9.07 26.65 -25.60
N GLU A 601 -10.34 26.49 -25.97
CA GLU A 601 -11.49 26.31 -25.06
C GLU A 601 -11.79 24.82 -24.79
N GLU A 602 -11.03 23.89 -25.37
CA GLU A 602 -11.18 22.45 -25.10
C GLU A 602 -10.88 22.11 -23.64
N ASN A 603 -11.72 21.24 -23.06
CA ASN A 603 -11.57 20.79 -21.68
C ASN A 603 -10.47 19.72 -21.56
N VAL A 604 -9.48 20.00 -20.70
CA VAL A 604 -8.44 19.06 -20.28
C VAL A 604 -8.75 18.49 -18.90
N PHE A 605 -8.20 17.32 -18.61
CA PHE A 605 -8.28 16.67 -17.31
C PHE A 605 -6.93 16.80 -16.59
N LEU A 606 -6.94 17.41 -15.41
CA LEU A 606 -5.78 17.59 -14.55
C LEU A 606 -5.94 16.77 -13.28
N LEU A 607 -4.90 16.02 -12.90
CA LEU A 607 -4.74 15.58 -11.52
C LEU A 607 -4.04 16.71 -10.75
N VAL A 608 -4.57 17.11 -9.60
CA VAL A 608 -3.99 18.19 -8.80
C VAL A 608 -3.81 17.77 -7.35
N GLU A 609 -2.81 18.34 -6.69
CA GLU A 609 -2.63 18.24 -5.24
C GLU A 609 -3.20 19.50 -4.57
N VAL A 610 -4.12 19.32 -3.64
CA VAL A 610 -4.79 20.37 -2.86
C VAL A 610 -4.57 20.11 -1.37
N ALA A 611 -4.66 21.16 -0.55
CA ALA A 611 -4.42 21.04 0.90
C ALA A 611 -5.48 20.19 1.60
N ASP A 612 -6.72 20.29 1.15
CA ASP A 612 -7.92 19.72 1.74
C ASP A 612 -9.09 19.89 0.73
N SER A 613 -10.31 19.58 1.19
CA SER A 613 -11.54 19.73 0.41
C SER A 613 -12.05 21.18 0.30
N ASP A 614 -11.57 22.12 1.10
CA ASP A 614 -11.93 23.54 1.01
C ASP A 614 -11.08 24.26 -0.04
N ALA A 615 -9.80 23.90 -0.16
CA ALA A 615 -8.95 24.31 -1.28
C ALA A 615 -9.56 23.90 -2.64
N LEU A 616 -10.19 22.71 -2.74
CA LEU A 616 -10.93 22.34 -3.95
C LEU A 616 -12.13 23.27 -4.20
N LYS A 617 -12.91 23.66 -3.18
CA LYS A 617 -14.06 24.56 -3.36
C LYS A 617 -13.64 25.88 -4.01
N ASN A 618 -12.52 26.47 -3.56
CA ASN A 618 -11.98 27.71 -4.14
C ASN A 618 -11.63 27.55 -5.64
N ILE A 619 -11.11 26.39 -6.04
CA ILE A 619 -10.80 26.11 -7.46
C ILE A 619 -12.09 25.90 -8.28
N LEU A 620 -13.15 25.38 -7.67
CA LEU A 620 -14.47 25.22 -8.29
C LEU A 620 -15.25 26.55 -8.42
N GLU A 621 -14.78 27.65 -7.83
CA GLU A 621 -15.31 29.00 -8.12
C GLU A 621 -14.82 29.55 -9.46
N VAL A 622 -13.75 28.98 -10.04
CA VAL A 622 -13.22 29.39 -11.35
C VAL A 622 -14.20 29.01 -12.45
N SER A 623 -14.69 30.00 -13.20
CA SER A 623 -15.70 29.80 -14.24
C SER A 623 -15.23 28.81 -15.32
N GLY A 624 -16.05 27.79 -15.58
CA GLY A 624 -15.77 26.68 -16.50
C GLY A 624 -15.12 25.46 -15.86
N VAL A 625 -14.70 25.53 -14.59
CA VAL A 625 -14.02 24.45 -13.90
C VAL A 625 -15.00 23.54 -13.17
N SER A 626 -14.73 22.23 -13.17
CA SER A 626 -15.40 21.25 -12.32
C SER A 626 -14.40 20.19 -11.86
N GLY A 627 -14.70 19.42 -10.82
CA GLY A 627 -13.75 18.45 -10.29
C GLY A 627 -14.15 17.86 -8.94
N LEU A 628 -13.43 16.82 -8.53
CA LEU A 628 -13.72 16.07 -7.29
C LEU A 628 -12.46 15.52 -6.64
N MET A 629 -12.50 15.39 -5.32
CA MET A 629 -11.49 14.67 -4.54
C MET A 629 -11.53 13.17 -4.90
N ILE A 630 -10.42 12.63 -5.39
CA ILE A 630 -10.21 11.17 -5.54
C ILE A 630 -9.53 10.57 -4.30
N SER A 631 -8.88 11.39 -3.48
CA SER A 631 -8.36 11.03 -2.15
C SER A 631 -8.32 12.29 -1.26
N THR A 632 -7.79 12.18 -0.04
CA THR A 632 -7.74 13.28 0.95
C THR A 632 -6.96 14.53 0.47
N ASN A 633 -5.99 14.36 -0.42
CA ASN A 633 -5.12 15.44 -0.93
C ASN A 633 -5.17 15.60 -2.46
N PHE A 634 -5.73 14.65 -3.21
CA PHE A 634 -5.70 14.68 -4.68
C PHE A 634 -7.10 14.80 -5.26
N ALA A 635 -7.26 15.70 -6.23
CA ALA A 635 -8.48 15.92 -6.98
C ALA A 635 -8.25 15.74 -8.49
N VAL A 636 -9.26 15.22 -9.20
CA VAL A 636 -9.32 15.30 -10.66
C VAL A 636 -10.18 16.51 -11.02
N ILE A 637 -9.63 17.39 -11.85
CA ILE A 637 -10.24 18.64 -12.30
C ILE A 637 -10.41 18.62 -13.82
N ILE A 638 -11.59 19.02 -14.28
CA ILE A 638 -11.93 19.26 -15.68
C ILE A 638 -11.93 20.77 -15.88
N THR A 639 -11.16 21.27 -16.85
CA THR A 639 -10.97 22.71 -17.06
C THR A 639 -10.65 23.03 -18.52
N PRO A 640 -11.10 24.17 -19.07
CA PRO A 640 -10.61 24.65 -20.37
C PRO A 640 -9.09 24.84 -20.38
N ALA A 641 -8.42 24.51 -21.49
CA ALA A 641 -6.96 24.64 -21.60
C ALA A 641 -6.45 26.08 -21.31
N ASN A 642 -7.25 27.11 -21.63
CA ASN A 642 -6.95 28.50 -21.31
C ASN A 642 -7.07 28.88 -19.81
N LYS A 643 -7.59 28.00 -18.95
CA LYS A 643 -7.73 28.19 -17.49
C LYS A 643 -6.65 27.50 -16.64
N ILE A 644 -5.75 26.71 -17.25
CA ILE A 644 -4.69 25.97 -16.55
C ILE A 644 -3.83 26.89 -15.66
N ASN A 645 -3.46 28.08 -16.14
CA ASN A 645 -2.62 29.02 -15.39
C ASN A 645 -3.29 29.53 -14.11
N GLU A 646 -4.60 29.81 -14.16
CA GLU A 646 -5.41 30.29 -13.03
C GLU A 646 -5.57 29.20 -11.96
N ILE A 647 -5.73 27.94 -12.39
CA ILE A 647 -5.72 26.77 -11.49
C ILE A 647 -4.34 26.57 -10.85
N ASN A 648 -3.25 26.75 -11.61
CA ASN A 648 -1.88 26.52 -11.13
C ASN A 648 -1.44 27.48 -10.01
N GLU A 649 -2.14 28.60 -9.81
CA GLU A 649 -1.95 29.50 -8.65
C GLU A 649 -2.78 29.09 -7.41
N LEU A 650 -3.80 28.23 -7.58
CA LEU A 650 -4.74 27.81 -6.53
C LEU A 650 -4.47 26.40 -5.96
N VAL A 651 -3.68 25.57 -6.66
CA VAL A 651 -3.29 24.21 -6.25
C VAL A 651 -1.90 24.20 -5.61
N ILE A 652 -1.57 23.20 -4.79
CA ILE A 652 -0.18 22.99 -4.31
C ILE A 652 0.71 22.39 -5.41
N ARG A 653 0.10 21.80 -6.44
CA ARG A 653 0.65 21.59 -7.80
C ARG A 653 -0.42 21.00 -8.71
N ILE A 654 -0.25 21.18 -10.02
CA ILE A 654 -0.72 20.18 -10.99
C ILE A 654 0.22 18.97 -10.89
N VAL A 655 -0.34 17.78 -10.72
CA VAL A 655 0.41 16.52 -10.76
C VAL A 655 0.43 16.06 -12.22
N ASN A 656 1.62 15.82 -12.77
CA ASN A 656 1.70 15.05 -14.00
C ASN A 656 1.12 13.66 -13.72
N MET A 657 -0.08 13.40 -14.26
CA MET A 657 -0.49 12.03 -14.55
C MET A 657 0.56 11.42 -15.49
N GLU A 658 0.72 10.10 -15.44
CA GLU A 658 1.57 9.40 -16.41
C GLU A 658 0.92 9.47 -17.80
N VAL A 659 1.20 10.54 -18.55
CA VAL A 659 0.58 10.79 -19.86
C VAL A 659 0.97 9.70 -20.88
N SER A 660 2.06 8.96 -20.65
CA SER A 660 2.45 7.77 -21.39
C SER A 660 1.58 6.53 -21.11
N THR A 661 0.88 6.46 -19.97
CA THR A 661 0.15 5.25 -19.51
C THR A 661 -1.22 5.14 -20.18
N ILE A 662 -1.23 5.03 -21.51
CA ILE A 662 -2.42 4.71 -22.31
C ILE A 662 -2.77 3.23 -22.13
N LEU A 663 -4.00 2.95 -21.72
CA LEU A 663 -4.50 1.59 -21.50
C LEU A 663 -5.27 1.06 -22.72
N THR A 664 -5.10 -0.23 -23.03
CA THR A 664 -5.77 -0.97 -24.10
C THR A 664 -6.55 -2.18 -23.55
N LEU A 665 -7.46 -2.74 -24.36
CA LEU A 665 -8.28 -3.92 -24.01
C LEU A 665 -7.46 -5.23 -24.11
N ASN A 666 -7.69 -6.17 -23.20
CA ASN A 666 -6.89 -7.42 -23.09
C ASN A 666 -7.48 -8.64 -23.85
N GLU A 667 -7.84 -8.50 -25.15
CA GLU A 667 -8.40 -9.61 -25.98
C GLU A 667 -7.48 -10.16 -27.11
N LEU A 668 -7.73 -11.41 -27.52
CA LEU A 668 -7.14 -12.17 -28.65
C LEU A 668 -8.18 -13.21 -29.20
N SER A 669 -7.95 -13.87 -30.35
CA SER A 669 -8.80 -14.98 -30.86
C SER A 669 -8.19 -15.73 -32.06
N PRO A 670 -8.44 -17.05 -32.32
CA PRO A 670 -9.05 -18.16 -31.55
C PRO A 670 -7.96 -19.22 -31.10
N VAL A 671 -8.11 -20.51 -30.74
CA VAL A 671 -9.12 -21.64 -30.71
C VAL A 671 -8.94 -22.40 -29.35
N GLU A 672 -9.89 -22.88 -28.51
CA GLU A 672 -11.36 -22.86 -28.30
C GLU A 672 -11.65 -23.24 -26.80
N ALA A 673 -12.86 -23.01 -26.22
CA ALA A 673 -13.45 -23.50 -24.92
C ALA A 673 -13.71 -22.51 -23.73
N SER A 674 -14.52 -22.93 -22.74
CA SER A 674 -14.48 -22.48 -21.31
C SER A 674 -15.44 -23.33 -20.44
N GLY A 675 -15.01 -23.80 -19.26
CA GLY A 675 -15.66 -24.91 -18.52
C GLY A 675 -16.39 -24.59 -17.20
N ALA A 676 -17.06 -23.44 -17.07
CA ALA A 676 -17.66 -22.98 -15.80
C ALA A 676 -18.96 -23.64 -15.21
N PRO A 677 -19.75 -24.54 -15.88
CA PRO A 677 -21.12 -24.86 -15.42
C PRO A 677 -21.36 -25.48 -14.01
N THR A 678 -20.34 -26.00 -13.33
CA THR A 678 -20.49 -27.00 -12.24
C THR A 678 -21.34 -26.53 -11.04
N PHE A 679 -21.21 -25.27 -10.61
CA PHE A 679 -21.84 -24.79 -9.36
C PHE A 679 -23.31 -24.40 -9.48
N ASN A 680 -23.77 -24.07 -10.70
CA ASN A 680 -25.16 -23.67 -10.96
C ASN A 680 -26.20 -24.78 -10.65
N ASN A 681 -25.76 -26.04 -10.59
CA ASN A 681 -26.64 -27.22 -10.57
C ASN A 681 -26.57 -28.03 -9.25
N ASN A 682 -25.85 -27.56 -8.22
CA ASN A 682 -25.74 -28.28 -6.95
C ASN A 682 -27.09 -28.21 -6.17
N PRO A 683 -27.68 -29.36 -5.77
CA PRO A 683 -28.99 -29.37 -5.11
C PRO A 683 -28.99 -28.82 -3.67
N TYR A 684 -27.83 -28.66 -3.03
CA TYR A 684 -27.69 -28.21 -1.64
C TYR A 684 -27.05 -26.83 -1.48
N LEU A 685 -26.29 -26.35 -2.47
CA LEU A 685 -25.65 -25.02 -2.47
C LEU A 685 -25.87 -24.36 -3.85
N ARG A 686 -26.88 -23.48 -3.96
CA ARG A 686 -27.27 -22.84 -5.23
C ARG A 686 -26.69 -21.43 -5.33
N LEU A 687 -25.54 -21.32 -5.97
CA LEU A 687 -24.90 -20.04 -6.26
C LEU A 687 -25.09 -19.69 -7.75
N ASN A 688 -25.58 -18.49 -7.99
CA ASN A 688 -25.90 -17.92 -9.29
C ASN A 688 -25.56 -16.42 -9.41
N GLY A 689 -25.02 -15.80 -8.35
CA GLY A 689 -24.66 -14.38 -8.28
C GLY A 689 -25.81 -13.46 -7.85
N LYS A 690 -26.93 -14.02 -7.41
CA LYS A 690 -28.10 -13.24 -7.00
C LYS A 690 -27.74 -12.21 -5.93
N GLY A 691 -28.19 -10.98 -6.12
CA GLY A 691 -28.00 -9.86 -5.18
C GLY A 691 -26.65 -9.16 -5.29
N VAL A 692 -25.68 -9.73 -6.01
CA VAL A 692 -24.34 -9.15 -6.21
C VAL A 692 -24.30 -8.27 -7.47
N LEU A 693 -23.55 -7.17 -7.38
CA LEU A 693 -23.25 -6.30 -8.50
C LEU A 693 -21.96 -6.74 -9.22
N VAL A 694 -21.99 -6.71 -10.55
CA VAL A 694 -20.82 -6.83 -11.39
C VAL A 694 -20.61 -5.48 -12.09
N GLY A 695 -19.58 -4.77 -11.64
CA GLY A 695 -19.15 -3.49 -12.17
C GLY A 695 -18.16 -3.68 -13.32
N VAL A 696 -18.49 -3.24 -14.53
CA VAL A 696 -17.66 -3.46 -15.73
C VAL A 696 -17.17 -2.12 -16.26
N ILE A 697 -15.84 -1.95 -16.35
CA ILE A 697 -15.17 -0.69 -16.73
C ILE A 697 -14.48 -0.93 -18.08
N ASP A 698 -15.18 -0.61 -19.18
CA ASP A 698 -14.91 -1.17 -20.51
C ASP A 698 -15.52 -0.27 -21.63
N SER A 699 -15.80 -0.84 -22.81
CA SER A 699 -16.42 -0.17 -23.96
C SER A 699 -17.94 0.03 -23.87
N GLY A 700 -18.60 -0.46 -22.81
CA GLY A 700 -20.04 -0.36 -22.58
C GLY A 700 -20.75 -1.71 -22.54
N ILE A 701 -22.05 -1.72 -22.84
CA ILE A 701 -22.83 -2.96 -23.03
C ILE A 701 -23.94 -2.77 -24.08
N ASP A 702 -24.24 -3.80 -24.85
CA ASP A 702 -25.52 -3.93 -25.55
C ASP A 702 -26.61 -4.37 -24.56
N TYR A 703 -27.28 -3.40 -23.93
CA TYR A 703 -28.36 -3.64 -22.97
C TYR A 703 -29.66 -4.19 -23.61
N LEU A 704 -29.76 -4.19 -24.94
CA LEU A 704 -30.89 -4.75 -25.69
C LEU A 704 -30.70 -6.26 -25.92
N ASN A 705 -29.48 -6.77 -25.75
CA ASN A 705 -29.17 -8.19 -25.82
C ASN A 705 -29.95 -8.96 -24.74
N LYS A 706 -30.77 -9.92 -25.18
CA LYS A 706 -31.68 -10.69 -24.32
C LYS A 706 -30.95 -11.45 -23.20
N GLU A 707 -29.67 -11.80 -23.38
CA GLU A 707 -28.89 -12.45 -22.33
C GLU A 707 -28.69 -11.57 -21.07
N PHE A 708 -28.84 -10.25 -21.15
CA PHE A 708 -28.78 -9.33 -19.99
C PHE A 708 -30.14 -8.90 -19.45
N GLN A 709 -31.24 -9.41 -20.00
CA GLN A 709 -32.59 -9.17 -19.50
C GLN A 709 -33.03 -10.28 -18.53
N ARG A 710 -34.08 -10.03 -17.74
CA ARG A 710 -34.78 -10.96 -16.85
C ARG A 710 -35.84 -11.73 -17.65
N GLU A 711 -36.52 -12.69 -17.00
CA GLU A 711 -37.57 -13.50 -17.64
C GLU A 711 -38.83 -12.69 -18.03
N ASP A 712 -39.02 -11.52 -17.41
CA ASP A 712 -40.08 -10.55 -17.70
C ASP A 712 -39.66 -9.45 -18.71
N ASP A 713 -38.55 -9.68 -19.42
CA ASP A 713 -37.91 -8.76 -20.37
C ASP A 713 -37.39 -7.43 -19.79
N THR A 714 -37.44 -7.22 -18.46
CA THR A 714 -36.74 -6.08 -17.83
C THR A 714 -35.23 -6.28 -17.81
N THR A 715 -34.44 -5.22 -17.68
CA THR A 715 -32.96 -5.30 -17.67
C THR A 715 -32.40 -5.86 -16.36
N ARG A 716 -31.20 -6.45 -16.41
CA ARG A 716 -30.33 -6.68 -15.23
C ARG A 716 -29.25 -5.61 -15.07
N VAL A 717 -29.13 -4.69 -16.01
CA VAL A 717 -28.22 -3.53 -15.95
C VAL A 717 -28.89 -2.42 -15.15
N LEU A 718 -28.44 -2.19 -13.92
CA LEU A 718 -29.06 -1.22 -13.00
C LEU A 718 -28.66 0.22 -13.30
N ARG A 719 -27.46 0.38 -13.85
CA ARG A 719 -26.82 1.65 -14.21
C ARG A 719 -25.90 1.48 -15.41
N ILE A 720 -25.93 2.47 -16.30
CA ILE A 720 -24.91 2.69 -17.31
C ILE A 720 -24.42 4.12 -17.15
N TRP A 721 -23.13 4.33 -16.93
CA TRP A 721 -22.49 5.65 -17.08
C TRP A 721 -21.75 5.70 -18.40
N ASP A 722 -22.22 6.51 -19.34
CA ASP A 722 -21.54 6.75 -20.61
C ASP A 722 -20.71 8.03 -20.51
N GLN A 723 -19.40 7.87 -20.38
CA GLN A 723 -18.45 8.99 -20.34
C GLN A 723 -18.22 9.60 -21.73
N THR A 724 -18.63 8.94 -22.83
CA THR A 724 -18.46 9.46 -24.20
C THR A 724 -19.50 10.51 -24.59
N ILE A 725 -20.53 10.72 -23.76
CA ILE A 725 -21.60 11.69 -23.99
C ILE A 725 -21.49 12.83 -22.97
N GLN A 726 -21.42 14.08 -23.42
CA GLN A 726 -21.35 15.23 -22.52
C GLN A 726 -22.69 15.46 -21.80
N GLY A 727 -22.67 15.53 -20.48
CA GLY A 727 -23.83 15.79 -19.63
C GLY A 727 -23.62 16.98 -18.67
N ASP A 728 -24.71 17.66 -18.34
CA ASP A 728 -24.79 18.80 -17.42
C ASP A 728 -25.23 18.40 -16.00
N LYS A 729 -25.94 17.26 -15.89
CA LYS A 729 -26.36 16.62 -14.65
C LYS A 729 -25.15 16.15 -13.83
N GLU A 730 -25.32 16.12 -12.51
CA GLU A 730 -24.31 15.67 -11.58
C GLU A 730 -24.40 14.14 -11.35
N VAL A 731 -23.30 13.44 -11.60
CA VAL A 731 -23.10 12.01 -11.37
C VAL A 731 -22.10 11.85 -10.22
N TYR A 732 -22.60 11.55 -9.02
CA TYR A 732 -21.81 11.35 -7.78
C TYR A 732 -20.75 12.45 -7.53
N GLY A 733 -21.13 13.72 -7.68
CA GLY A 733 -20.24 14.88 -7.48
C GLY A 733 -19.50 15.37 -8.72
N LEU A 734 -19.86 14.94 -9.94
CA LEU A 734 -19.22 15.37 -11.19
C LEU A 734 -20.22 15.67 -12.30
N LYS A 735 -20.02 16.76 -13.05
CA LYS A 735 -20.81 17.07 -14.26
C LYS A 735 -20.08 16.55 -15.49
N TYR A 736 -20.06 15.23 -15.64
CA TYR A 736 -19.38 14.55 -16.74
C TYR A 736 -20.00 13.19 -17.05
N GLY A 737 -20.04 12.83 -18.33
CA GLY A 737 -20.81 11.68 -18.82
C GLY A 737 -22.33 11.85 -18.64
N ILE A 738 -23.09 10.80 -18.95
CA ILE A 738 -24.51 10.68 -18.59
C ILE A 738 -24.75 9.34 -17.88
N GLU A 739 -25.37 9.36 -16.71
CA GLU A 739 -25.91 8.15 -16.06
C GLU A 739 -27.32 7.85 -16.60
N TYR A 740 -27.56 6.58 -16.93
CA TYR A 740 -28.85 6.00 -17.25
C TYR A 740 -29.25 4.95 -16.21
N THR A 741 -30.50 5.01 -15.76
CA THR A 741 -31.05 4.15 -14.69
C THR A 741 -31.76 2.89 -15.23
N GLU A 742 -31.93 1.88 -14.38
CA GLU A 742 -32.75 0.68 -14.66
C GLU A 742 -34.13 1.04 -15.26
N GLU A 743 -34.77 2.10 -14.77
CA GLU A 743 -36.03 2.59 -15.32
C GLU A 743 -35.92 3.11 -16.76
N GLU A 744 -34.90 3.90 -17.08
CA GLU A 744 -34.68 4.47 -18.41
C GLU A 744 -34.30 3.38 -19.43
N ILE A 745 -33.49 2.42 -18.99
CA ILE A 745 -33.11 1.22 -19.75
C ILE A 745 -34.36 0.35 -20.01
N ASN A 746 -35.23 0.15 -19.03
CA ASN A 746 -36.51 -0.56 -19.20
C ASN A 746 -37.48 0.19 -20.13
N LYS A 747 -37.53 1.52 -20.07
CA LYS A 747 -38.32 2.36 -20.99
C LYS A 747 -37.77 2.24 -22.43
N ALA A 748 -36.45 2.19 -22.60
CA ALA A 748 -35.81 1.94 -23.90
C ALA A 748 -36.14 0.55 -24.46
N ILE A 749 -36.00 -0.52 -23.67
CA ILE A 749 -36.35 -1.90 -24.10
C ILE A 749 -37.84 -1.99 -24.48
N SER A 750 -38.72 -1.36 -23.71
CA SER A 750 -40.17 -1.29 -24.00
C SER A 750 -40.48 -0.54 -25.31
N LEU A 751 -39.72 0.51 -25.62
CA LEU A 751 -39.83 1.25 -26.87
C LEU A 751 -39.36 0.42 -28.07
N GLN A 752 -38.27 -0.35 -27.93
CA GLN A 752 -37.85 -1.31 -28.97
C GLN A 752 -38.93 -2.38 -29.22
N ALA A 753 -39.51 -2.95 -28.16
CA ALA A 753 -40.55 -3.97 -28.26
C ALA A 753 -41.85 -3.47 -28.93
N THR A 754 -42.06 -2.15 -28.98
CA THR A 754 -43.18 -1.50 -29.68
C THR A 754 -42.80 -0.92 -31.05
N GLY A 755 -41.57 -1.16 -31.52
CA GLY A 755 -41.08 -0.76 -32.84
C GLY A 755 -40.52 0.66 -32.94
N GLY A 756 -40.31 1.34 -31.80
CA GLY A 756 -39.59 2.61 -31.74
C GLY A 756 -38.07 2.43 -31.58
N ASP A 757 -37.33 3.55 -31.59
CA ASP A 757 -35.88 3.54 -31.39
C ASP A 757 -35.50 3.59 -29.89
N PRO A 758 -34.97 2.50 -29.29
CA PRO A 758 -34.53 2.50 -27.89
C PRO A 758 -33.45 3.54 -27.59
N TYR A 759 -32.62 3.88 -28.59
CA TYR A 759 -31.51 4.80 -28.43
C TYR A 759 -31.95 6.26 -28.35
N SER A 760 -33.23 6.56 -28.60
CA SER A 760 -33.83 7.87 -28.29
C SER A 760 -34.04 8.12 -26.79
N ILE A 761 -33.92 7.08 -25.95
CA ILE A 761 -33.98 7.18 -24.47
C ILE A 761 -32.62 6.90 -23.85
N VAL A 762 -31.93 5.83 -24.26
CA VAL A 762 -30.58 5.46 -23.78
C VAL A 762 -29.64 5.35 -24.99
N PRO A 763 -29.02 6.45 -25.46
CA PRO A 763 -28.17 6.42 -26.66
C PRO A 763 -26.84 5.65 -26.52
N SER A 764 -26.46 5.25 -25.30
CA SER A 764 -25.25 4.46 -25.02
C SER A 764 -25.25 3.12 -25.78
N LYS A 765 -24.23 2.91 -26.61
CA LYS A 765 -23.97 1.68 -27.38
C LYS A 765 -22.60 1.11 -27.06
N ASP A 766 -22.44 -0.20 -27.13
CA ASP A 766 -21.12 -0.83 -27.15
C ASP A 766 -20.64 -0.98 -28.59
N ASP A 767 -20.02 0.08 -29.12
CA ASP A 767 -19.58 0.16 -30.52
C ASP A 767 -18.33 -0.70 -30.82
N ILE A 768 -17.67 -1.24 -29.78
CA ILE A 768 -16.48 -2.10 -29.86
C ILE A 768 -16.84 -3.57 -29.57
N GLY A 769 -17.83 -3.79 -28.72
CA GLY A 769 -18.35 -5.10 -28.33
C GLY A 769 -17.58 -5.79 -27.20
N HIS A 770 -16.45 -5.26 -26.74
CA HIS A 770 -15.62 -5.95 -25.73
C HIS A 770 -16.34 -6.07 -24.37
N GLY A 771 -16.88 -4.96 -23.86
CA GLY A 771 -17.68 -4.94 -22.63
C GLY A 771 -18.89 -5.88 -22.68
N THR A 772 -19.55 -5.99 -23.84
CA THR A 772 -20.62 -6.96 -24.10
C THR A 772 -20.14 -8.41 -24.02
N LYS A 773 -19.00 -8.75 -24.65
CA LYS A 773 -18.43 -10.11 -24.61
C LYS A 773 -18.12 -10.53 -23.17
N VAL A 774 -17.40 -9.69 -22.41
CA VAL A 774 -16.99 -10.03 -21.03
C VAL A 774 -18.14 -10.04 -20.04
N SER A 775 -19.15 -9.17 -20.22
CA SER A 775 -20.40 -9.21 -19.44
C SER A 775 -21.16 -10.52 -19.67
N GLY A 776 -21.13 -11.07 -20.88
CA GLY A 776 -21.66 -12.39 -21.20
C GLY A 776 -20.98 -13.51 -20.40
N ILE A 777 -19.65 -13.53 -20.36
CA ILE A 777 -18.86 -14.50 -19.58
C ILE A 777 -19.16 -14.39 -18.08
N MET A 778 -19.19 -13.16 -17.55
CA MET A 778 -19.44 -12.93 -16.12
C MET A 778 -20.85 -13.37 -15.71
N GLY A 779 -21.88 -13.04 -16.49
CA GLY A 779 -23.25 -13.25 -16.05
C GLY A 779 -24.33 -13.19 -17.13
N GLY A 780 -24.09 -13.68 -18.36
CA GLY A 780 -25.15 -13.95 -19.34
C GLY A 780 -26.17 -14.96 -18.80
N ARG A 781 -27.47 -14.73 -19.05
CA ARG A 781 -28.56 -15.51 -18.44
C ARG A 781 -28.52 -17.00 -18.81
N GLY A 782 -28.10 -17.30 -20.04
CA GLY A 782 -28.09 -18.63 -20.62
C GLY A 782 -29.38 -18.96 -21.39
N ILE A 783 -29.95 -18.00 -22.12
CA ILE A 783 -31.05 -18.27 -23.07
C ILE A 783 -30.55 -19.21 -24.16
N ASN A 784 -29.36 -18.94 -24.69
CA ASN A 784 -28.48 -19.96 -25.24
C ASN A 784 -27.70 -20.60 -24.06
N PRO A 785 -27.89 -21.90 -23.75
CA PRO A 785 -27.19 -22.54 -22.64
C PRO A 785 -25.65 -22.50 -22.74
N ALA A 786 -25.10 -22.32 -23.94
CA ALA A 786 -23.66 -22.17 -24.17
C ALA A 786 -23.13 -20.74 -23.91
N LEU A 787 -24.01 -19.75 -23.70
CA LEU A 787 -23.69 -18.38 -23.28
C LEU A 787 -23.99 -18.13 -21.79
N LYS A 788 -24.31 -19.18 -21.02
CA LYS A 788 -24.60 -19.04 -19.59
C LYS A 788 -23.32 -18.64 -18.84
N GLY A 789 -23.30 -17.41 -18.34
CA GLY A 789 -22.17 -16.88 -17.58
C GLY A 789 -22.01 -17.57 -16.22
N ALA A 790 -20.89 -17.31 -15.55
CA ALA A 790 -20.60 -17.90 -14.24
C ALA A 790 -21.62 -17.47 -13.17
N ALA A 791 -22.06 -16.21 -13.18
CA ALA A 791 -23.04 -15.59 -12.28
C ALA A 791 -24.29 -15.11 -13.05
N PRO A 792 -25.14 -16.03 -13.56
CA PRO A 792 -26.25 -15.70 -14.48
C PRO A 792 -27.36 -14.81 -13.90
N ASP A 793 -27.46 -14.71 -12.56
CA ASP A 793 -28.46 -13.92 -11.84
C ASP A 793 -27.87 -12.67 -11.17
N CYS A 794 -26.62 -12.30 -11.49
CA CYS A 794 -26.05 -11.03 -11.06
C CYS A 794 -26.75 -9.82 -11.72
N GLN A 795 -26.53 -8.65 -11.13
CA GLN A 795 -26.96 -7.36 -11.66
C GLN A 795 -25.72 -6.55 -12.09
N PHE A 796 -25.83 -5.75 -13.15
CA PHE A 796 -24.68 -5.04 -13.73
C PHE A 796 -24.67 -3.54 -13.42
N VAL A 797 -23.47 -2.99 -13.23
CA VAL A 797 -23.17 -1.55 -13.26
C VAL A 797 -22.12 -1.36 -14.35
N ILE A 798 -22.45 -0.64 -15.42
CA ILE A 798 -21.59 -0.53 -16.59
C ILE A 798 -21.03 0.88 -16.69
N VAL A 799 -19.73 1.01 -16.97
CA VAL A 799 -19.13 2.27 -17.41
C VAL A 799 -18.60 2.08 -18.82
N LYS A 800 -19.14 2.84 -19.76
CA LYS A 800 -18.55 3.05 -21.08
C LYS A 800 -17.52 4.16 -20.94
N LEU A 801 -16.24 3.79 -21.01
CA LEU A 801 -15.14 4.71 -20.79
C LEU A 801 -14.98 5.75 -21.92
N ALA A 802 -14.58 6.96 -21.53
CA ALA A 802 -14.05 7.94 -22.45
C ALA A 802 -12.72 7.42 -23.04
N ARG A 803 -12.67 7.31 -24.37
CA ARG A 803 -11.42 7.03 -25.10
C ARG A 803 -10.47 8.20 -24.92
N ALA A 804 -9.17 7.90 -24.90
CA ALA A 804 -8.12 8.90 -24.96
C ALA A 804 -8.32 9.80 -26.20
N THR A 805 -8.32 11.11 -25.98
CA THR A 805 -8.41 12.12 -27.04
C THR A 805 -7.18 12.09 -27.94
N LYS A 806 -7.26 12.71 -29.13
CA LYS A 806 -6.09 12.83 -30.01
C LYS A 806 -4.93 13.56 -29.33
N VAL A 807 -5.23 14.58 -28.52
CA VAL A 807 -4.23 15.34 -27.73
C VAL A 807 -3.52 14.44 -26.71
N GLU A 808 -4.25 13.57 -26.01
CA GLU A 808 -3.64 12.60 -25.06
C GLU A 808 -2.79 11.55 -25.79
N LEU A 809 -3.26 11.02 -26.92
CA LEU A 809 -2.50 10.06 -27.74
C LEU A 809 -1.23 10.69 -28.31
N ASP A 810 -1.27 11.93 -28.80
CA ASP A 810 -0.10 12.65 -29.31
C ASP A 810 0.89 13.00 -28.18
N ALA A 811 0.39 13.36 -26.99
CA ALA A 811 1.21 13.57 -25.80
C ALA A 811 1.88 12.27 -25.29
N ALA A 812 1.23 11.12 -25.52
CA ALA A 812 1.75 9.78 -25.27
C ALA A 812 2.65 9.24 -26.40
N LEU A 813 2.85 9.98 -27.51
CA LEU A 813 3.56 9.53 -28.73
C LEU A 813 2.97 8.28 -29.40
N ILE A 814 1.64 8.12 -29.33
CA ILE A 814 0.91 7.00 -29.93
C ILE A 814 0.35 7.39 -31.31
N ASP A 815 1.01 6.89 -32.36
CA ASP A 815 0.64 7.14 -33.76
C ASP A 815 -0.74 6.53 -34.14
N LYS A 816 -1.18 5.45 -33.48
CA LYS A 816 -2.44 4.74 -33.80
C LYS A 816 -3.65 5.31 -33.06
N THR A 817 -4.68 5.68 -33.81
CA THR A 817 -5.96 6.21 -33.29
C THR A 817 -7.16 5.27 -33.49
N ASP A 818 -6.98 4.21 -34.26
CA ASP A 818 -7.99 3.18 -34.52
C ASP A 818 -8.19 2.26 -33.30
N VAL A 819 -7.10 1.91 -32.60
CA VAL A 819 -7.11 1.05 -31.41
C VAL A 819 -7.91 1.66 -30.24
N PRO A 820 -8.87 0.93 -29.63
CA PRO A 820 -9.51 1.31 -28.37
C PRO A 820 -8.48 1.56 -27.27
N SER A 821 -8.38 2.83 -26.87
CA SER A 821 -7.32 3.37 -26.02
C SER A 821 -7.95 4.31 -24.99
N TYR A 822 -7.52 4.24 -23.73
CA TYR A 822 -8.14 4.91 -22.60
C TYR A 822 -7.10 5.55 -21.67
N SER A 823 -7.46 6.65 -21.02
CA SER A 823 -6.57 7.42 -20.14
C SER A 823 -6.73 7.01 -18.67
N PRO A 824 -5.69 7.10 -17.81
CA PRO A 824 -5.78 6.68 -16.41
C PRO A 824 -6.89 7.38 -15.60
N TRP A 825 -7.19 8.65 -15.90
CA TRP A 825 -8.22 9.41 -15.19
C TRP A 825 -9.64 8.85 -15.43
N SER A 826 -9.96 8.36 -16.63
CA SER A 826 -11.30 7.88 -16.96
C SER A 826 -11.61 6.56 -16.24
N VAL A 827 -10.60 5.69 -16.13
CA VAL A 827 -10.60 4.46 -15.33
C VAL A 827 -10.69 4.74 -13.82
N LEU A 828 -9.94 5.72 -13.30
CA LEU A 828 -10.00 6.13 -11.89
C LEU A 828 -11.39 6.65 -11.49
N LEU A 829 -11.99 7.50 -12.33
CA LEU A 829 -13.36 7.98 -12.12
C LEU A 829 -14.38 6.84 -12.21
N ALA A 830 -14.22 5.91 -13.16
CA ALA A 830 -15.09 4.74 -13.30
C ALA A 830 -15.05 3.82 -12.07
N LEU A 831 -13.86 3.57 -11.51
CA LEU A 831 -13.69 2.78 -10.29
C LEU A 831 -14.40 3.42 -9.09
N ARG A 832 -14.22 4.74 -8.89
CA ARG A 832 -14.95 5.49 -7.85
C ARG A 832 -16.46 5.37 -8.05
N TYR A 833 -16.94 5.60 -9.28
CA TYR A 833 -18.36 5.54 -9.62
C TYR A 833 -18.99 4.18 -9.31
N VAL A 834 -18.38 3.08 -9.77
CA VAL A 834 -18.89 1.71 -9.54
C VAL A 834 -19.02 1.41 -8.04
N VAL A 835 -18.01 1.78 -7.24
CA VAL A 835 -18.05 1.58 -5.79
C VAL A 835 -19.08 2.49 -5.12
N SER A 836 -19.24 3.75 -5.58
CA SER A 836 -20.29 4.64 -5.08
C SER A 836 -21.70 4.13 -5.38
N VAL A 837 -21.95 3.59 -6.57
CA VAL A 837 -23.23 2.93 -6.91
C VAL A 837 -23.47 1.72 -6.02
N ALA A 838 -22.46 0.89 -5.77
CA ALA A 838 -22.58 -0.29 -4.91
C ALA A 838 -22.95 0.06 -3.47
N ARG A 839 -22.33 1.10 -2.90
CA ARG A 839 -22.70 1.64 -1.57
C ARG A 839 -24.12 2.22 -1.57
N ALA A 840 -24.48 3.00 -2.59
CA ALA A 840 -25.80 3.63 -2.69
C ALA A 840 -26.96 2.64 -2.90
N LEU A 841 -26.66 1.42 -3.37
CA LEU A 841 -27.62 0.31 -3.50
C LEU A 841 -27.52 -0.72 -2.37
N GLU A 842 -26.64 -0.52 -1.39
CA GLU A 842 -26.32 -1.43 -0.28
C GLU A 842 -26.01 -2.88 -0.74
N LYS A 843 -25.16 -3.04 -1.76
CA LYS A 843 -24.83 -4.36 -2.35
C LYS A 843 -23.33 -4.64 -2.44
N PRO A 844 -22.92 -5.91 -2.31
CA PRO A 844 -21.57 -6.34 -2.63
C PRO A 844 -21.28 -6.19 -4.13
N VAL A 845 -20.02 -5.91 -4.48
CA VAL A 845 -19.61 -5.64 -5.86
C VAL A 845 -18.29 -6.32 -6.23
N VAL A 846 -18.28 -6.95 -7.41
CA VAL A 846 -17.05 -7.28 -8.14
C VAL A 846 -16.83 -6.20 -9.18
N VAL A 847 -15.70 -5.50 -9.12
CA VAL A 847 -15.25 -4.52 -10.13
C VAL A 847 -14.28 -5.22 -11.07
N PHE A 848 -14.59 -5.25 -12.36
CA PHE A 848 -13.75 -5.84 -13.40
C PHE A 848 -13.16 -4.75 -14.30
N ILE A 849 -11.82 -4.75 -14.42
CA ILE A 849 -11.06 -3.77 -15.20
C ILE A 849 -10.18 -4.54 -16.22
N PRO A 850 -10.71 -4.91 -17.40
CA PRO A 850 -9.98 -5.69 -18.42
C PRO A 850 -9.01 -4.86 -19.27
N LEU A 851 -8.30 -3.93 -18.64
CA LEU A 851 -7.43 -2.94 -19.28
C LEU A 851 -5.97 -3.14 -18.88
N GLY A 852 -5.06 -2.86 -19.81
CA GLY A 852 -3.61 -3.02 -19.62
C GLY A 852 -2.79 -1.89 -20.23
N SER A 853 -1.72 -1.46 -19.55
CA SER A 853 -0.64 -0.65 -20.15
C SER A 853 0.75 -1.23 -19.84
N ASN A 854 1.71 -0.99 -20.76
CA ASN A 854 3.13 -1.32 -20.58
C ASN A 854 3.94 -0.17 -19.93
N MET A 855 3.41 1.06 -19.97
CA MET A 855 4.13 2.25 -19.51
C MET A 855 3.87 2.48 -18.02
N GLY A 856 4.84 3.03 -17.29
CA GLY A 856 4.80 3.17 -15.83
C GLY A 856 5.65 2.12 -15.08
N SER A 857 5.51 2.09 -13.76
CA SER A 857 6.56 1.46 -12.91
C SER A 857 6.58 -0.07 -12.82
N HIS A 858 5.46 -0.74 -13.03
CA HIS A 858 5.30 -2.18 -12.72
C HIS A 858 5.58 -2.54 -11.25
N THR A 859 5.39 -1.59 -10.34
CA THR A 859 5.43 -1.77 -8.88
C THR A 859 4.12 -1.31 -8.25
N SER A 860 3.70 -1.88 -7.12
CA SER A 860 2.39 -1.62 -6.50
C SER A 860 2.17 -0.18 -5.95
N ASN A 861 2.96 0.80 -6.37
CA ASN A 861 2.99 2.19 -5.89
C ASN A 861 2.47 3.20 -6.94
N GLY A 862 2.22 2.79 -8.19
CA GLY A 862 1.64 3.65 -9.21
C GLY A 862 0.26 4.19 -8.80
N ILE A 863 -0.09 5.41 -9.23
CA ILE A 863 -1.28 6.15 -8.74
C ILE A 863 -2.58 5.35 -8.91
N ILE A 864 -2.73 4.67 -10.06
CA ILE A 864 -3.89 3.81 -10.36
C ILE A 864 -3.91 2.53 -9.50
N GLU A 865 -2.75 1.94 -9.22
CA GLU A 865 -2.61 0.71 -8.44
C GLU A 865 -2.81 0.92 -6.93
N ALA A 866 -2.31 2.05 -6.42
CA ALA A 866 -2.54 2.52 -5.06
C ALA A 866 -4.03 2.83 -4.85
N SER A 867 -4.67 3.48 -5.82
CA SER A 867 -6.10 3.75 -5.81
C SER A 867 -6.92 2.46 -5.80
N ILE A 868 -6.61 1.48 -6.67
CA ILE A 868 -7.23 0.15 -6.65
C ILE A 868 -7.01 -0.58 -5.31
N SER A 869 -5.84 -0.42 -4.69
CA SER A 869 -5.57 -0.99 -3.36
C SER A 869 -6.47 -0.39 -2.27
N ASN A 870 -6.65 0.94 -2.27
CA ASN A 870 -7.52 1.67 -1.35
C ASN A 870 -9.04 1.42 -1.57
N PHE A 871 -9.45 1.00 -2.78
CA PHE A 871 -10.81 0.51 -3.03
C PHE A 871 -10.99 -0.98 -2.69
N SER A 872 -9.94 -1.80 -2.86
CA SER A 872 -9.95 -3.24 -2.52
C SER A 872 -9.90 -3.50 -1.01
N SER A 873 -9.43 -2.53 -0.21
CA SER A 873 -9.42 -2.58 1.26
C SER A 873 -10.78 -2.22 1.89
N GLN A 874 -11.87 -2.28 1.13
CA GLN A 874 -13.24 -2.02 1.60
C GLN A 874 -14.03 -3.33 1.62
N ALA A 875 -14.82 -3.56 2.68
CA ALA A 875 -15.64 -4.77 2.80
C ALA A 875 -16.63 -4.89 1.64
N SER A 876 -16.98 -6.13 1.28
CA SER A 876 -17.89 -6.48 0.18
C SER A 876 -17.49 -5.94 -1.22
N THR A 877 -16.27 -5.41 -1.37
CA THR A 877 -15.72 -4.91 -2.64
C THR A 877 -14.55 -5.78 -3.08
N VAL A 878 -14.58 -6.29 -4.31
CA VAL A 878 -13.51 -7.09 -4.92
C VAL A 878 -13.13 -6.48 -6.25
N VAL A 879 -11.83 -6.20 -6.49
CA VAL A 879 -11.35 -5.74 -7.80
C VAL A 879 -10.58 -6.87 -8.48
N VAL A 880 -10.97 -7.20 -9.72
CA VAL A 880 -10.32 -8.23 -10.56
C VAL A 880 -9.71 -7.55 -11.79
N VAL A 881 -8.44 -7.82 -12.04
CA VAL A 881 -7.67 -7.27 -13.16
C VAL A 881 -6.92 -8.40 -13.86
N PRO A 882 -7.10 -8.62 -15.16
CA PRO A 882 -6.36 -9.64 -15.88
C PRO A 882 -4.91 -9.19 -16.16
N THR A 883 -3.94 -10.10 -16.28
CA THR A 883 -2.51 -9.72 -16.35
C THR A 883 -2.07 -9.07 -17.66
N GLY A 884 -2.83 -9.25 -18.73
CA GLY A 884 -2.51 -8.75 -20.07
C GLY A 884 -2.02 -9.82 -21.06
N ASN A 885 -1.85 -9.40 -22.31
CA ASN A 885 -1.51 -10.26 -23.45
C ASN A 885 -0.11 -9.99 -24.03
N GLN A 886 0.84 -9.55 -23.20
CA GLN A 886 2.16 -9.04 -23.63
C GLN A 886 3.31 -10.05 -23.39
N GLY A 887 3.01 -11.29 -23.00
CA GLY A 887 4.01 -12.28 -22.58
C GLY A 887 4.95 -12.80 -23.67
N ASN A 888 4.66 -12.52 -24.94
CA ASN A 888 5.47 -12.91 -26.11
C ASN A 888 5.59 -11.78 -27.16
N THR A 889 5.28 -10.54 -26.79
CA THR A 889 5.12 -9.44 -27.75
C THR A 889 6.41 -8.66 -28.06
N ASP A 890 7.53 -9.04 -27.45
CA ASP A 890 8.84 -8.40 -27.57
C ASP A 890 8.85 -6.89 -27.19
N THR A 891 7.92 -6.47 -26.32
CA THR A 891 7.78 -5.08 -25.83
C THR A 891 8.42 -4.82 -24.46
N HIS A 892 9.15 -5.80 -23.91
CA HIS A 892 9.88 -5.69 -22.65
C HIS A 892 11.28 -6.30 -22.74
N THR A 893 12.25 -5.74 -22.01
CA THR A 893 13.57 -6.33 -21.73
C THR A 893 14.04 -5.96 -20.31
N GLU A 894 14.66 -6.90 -19.60
CA GLU A 894 15.32 -6.68 -18.30
C GLU A 894 16.77 -7.18 -18.34
N GLY A 895 17.61 -6.65 -17.45
CA GLY A 895 19.01 -7.09 -17.37
C GLY A 895 19.73 -6.60 -16.12
N ILE A 896 21.00 -7.02 -15.98
CA ILE A 896 21.87 -6.70 -14.85
C ILE A 896 23.19 -6.12 -15.38
N ILE A 897 23.57 -4.96 -14.84
CA ILE A 897 24.90 -4.35 -14.92
C ILE A 897 25.63 -4.79 -13.65
N GLU A 898 26.69 -5.60 -13.73
CA GLU A 898 27.27 -6.24 -12.53
C GLU A 898 28.14 -5.29 -11.71
N ARG A 899 28.83 -4.34 -12.37
CA ARG A 899 29.87 -3.49 -11.77
C ARG A 899 29.86 -2.07 -12.34
N VAL A 900 30.49 -1.14 -11.62
CA VAL A 900 30.76 0.21 -12.13
C VAL A 900 31.74 0.14 -13.31
N GLY A 901 31.40 0.80 -14.42
CA GLY A 901 32.12 0.72 -15.68
C GLY A 901 31.61 -0.34 -16.67
N ASP A 902 30.76 -1.28 -16.23
CA ASP A 902 30.14 -2.25 -17.13
C ASP A 902 29.14 -1.58 -18.07
N VAL A 903 29.00 -2.17 -19.26
CA VAL A 903 28.18 -1.65 -20.36
C VAL A 903 27.15 -2.71 -20.77
N LYS A 904 25.89 -2.29 -20.96
CA LYS A 904 24.80 -3.13 -21.49
C LYS A 904 24.02 -2.36 -22.55
N ASP A 905 23.83 -2.96 -23.73
CA ASP A 905 23.08 -2.36 -24.83
C ASP A 905 21.63 -2.85 -24.80
N ILE A 906 20.68 -1.95 -24.65
CA ILE A 906 19.26 -2.18 -24.96
C ILE A 906 19.08 -1.93 -26.46
N GLU A 907 18.71 -2.96 -27.22
CA GLU A 907 18.61 -2.88 -28.68
C GLU A 907 17.14 -2.92 -29.12
N ILE A 908 16.68 -1.88 -29.82
CA ILE A 908 15.32 -1.76 -30.34
C ILE A 908 15.36 -1.72 -31.87
N ARG A 909 14.72 -2.69 -32.51
CA ARG A 909 14.40 -2.62 -33.94
C ARG A 909 13.15 -1.76 -34.11
N ILE A 910 13.18 -0.83 -35.06
CA ILE A 910 12.08 0.08 -35.38
C ILE A 910 11.53 -0.25 -36.77
N GLY A 911 10.20 -0.38 -36.88
CA GLY A 911 9.51 -0.64 -38.14
C GLY A 911 9.34 0.59 -39.03
N GLU A 912 9.15 0.39 -40.34
CA GLU A 912 9.10 1.47 -41.35
C GLU A 912 8.02 2.53 -41.08
N LYS A 913 6.88 2.09 -40.52
CA LYS A 913 5.72 2.95 -40.25
C LYS A 913 5.78 3.68 -38.91
N GLN A 914 6.59 3.21 -37.95
CA GLN A 914 6.74 3.90 -36.66
C GLN A 914 7.34 5.28 -36.91
N LYS A 915 6.72 6.34 -36.40
CA LYS A 915 7.27 7.70 -36.52
C LYS A 915 7.52 8.31 -35.15
N ASN A 916 6.64 8.05 -34.20
CA ASN A 916 6.83 8.44 -32.80
C ASN A 916 6.90 7.19 -31.92
N LEU A 917 7.69 7.23 -30.85
CA LEU A 917 7.77 6.15 -29.87
C LEU A 917 8.23 6.70 -28.51
N PRO A 918 7.48 6.47 -27.42
CA PRO A 918 7.99 6.62 -26.07
C PRO A 918 8.76 5.37 -25.65
N ILE A 919 9.88 5.53 -24.95
CA ILE A 919 10.67 4.43 -24.38
C ILE A 919 10.93 4.76 -22.91
N GLU A 920 10.59 3.85 -22.02
CA GLU A 920 10.95 3.94 -20.60
C GLU A 920 12.11 2.99 -20.31
N ILE A 921 13.12 3.49 -19.60
CA ILE A 921 14.20 2.69 -19.01
C ILE A 921 14.20 2.97 -17.51
N TRP A 922 13.81 1.97 -16.73
CA TRP A 922 13.79 2.01 -15.28
C TRP A 922 15.04 1.33 -14.71
N ILE A 923 15.65 1.96 -13.71
CA ILE A 923 16.86 1.49 -13.02
C ILE A 923 16.55 1.51 -11.53
N ASP A 924 16.58 0.32 -10.91
CA ASP A 924 16.21 0.13 -9.51
C ASP A 924 17.12 0.95 -8.58
N LYS A 925 16.57 1.62 -7.57
CA LYS A 925 17.41 2.19 -6.51
C LYS A 925 18.21 1.09 -5.83
N PRO A 926 19.49 1.33 -5.48
CA PRO A 926 20.18 2.62 -5.51
C PRO A 926 21.02 2.84 -6.79
N ASN A 927 20.80 2.09 -7.87
CA ASN A 927 21.68 2.09 -9.05
C ASN A 927 21.64 3.42 -9.83
N ARG A 928 22.75 3.74 -10.51
CA ARG A 928 22.88 4.90 -11.41
C ARG A 928 23.69 4.53 -12.66
N VAL A 929 23.25 5.02 -13.82
CA VAL A 929 23.82 4.74 -15.13
C VAL A 929 23.97 6.03 -15.95
N LYS A 930 24.91 6.02 -16.91
CA LYS A 930 24.84 6.91 -18.08
C LYS A 930 24.01 6.27 -19.19
N LEU A 931 23.49 7.07 -20.10
CA LEU A 931 22.98 6.63 -21.39
C LEU A 931 23.87 7.14 -22.52
N SER A 932 24.10 6.28 -23.53
CA SER A 932 24.52 6.67 -24.88
C SER A 932 23.50 6.14 -25.88
N ILE A 933 23.20 6.88 -26.95
CA ILE A 933 22.25 6.48 -27.99
C ILE A 933 23.02 6.32 -29.31
N ILE A 934 22.81 5.20 -30.00
CA ILE A 934 23.43 4.86 -31.28
C ILE A 934 22.32 4.68 -32.33
N SER A 935 22.41 5.42 -33.42
CA SER A 935 21.45 5.35 -34.53
C SER A 935 21.73 4.18 -35.49
N PRO A 936 20.78 3.81 -36.38
CA PRO A 936 20.96 2.77 -37.38
C PRO A 936 22.12 3.02 -38.36
N THR A 937 22.46 4.28 -38.65
CA THR A 937 23.66 4.63 -39.46
C THR A 937 24.96 4.65 -38.65
N GLY A 938 24.87 4.57 -37.32
CA GLY A 938 26.03 4.60 -36.41
C GLY A 938 26.40 6.00 -35.90
N GLU A 939 25.50 6.99 -35.99
CA GLU A 939 25.65 8.26 -35.30
C GLU A 939 25.51 8.02 -33.77
N ILE A 940 26.47 8.51 -32.97
CA ILE A 940 26.54 8.25 -31.53
C ILE A 940 26.40 9.54 -30.74
N ILE A 941 25.45 9.55 -29.81
CA ILE A 941 25.26 10.60 -28.80
C ILE A 941 25.62 9.99 -27.45
N ASP A 942 26.68 10.51 -26.80
CA ASP A 942 27.36 9.82 -25.69
C ASP A 942 27.39 10.65 -24.39
N ASN A 943 27.49 9.96 -23.25
CA ASN A 943 27.58 10.53 -21.89
C ASN A 943 26.38 11.38 -21.45
N LEU A 944 25.15 10.99 -21.81
CA LEU A 944 23.95 11.57 -21.20
C LEU A 944 23.87 11.14 -19.71
N GLU A 945 23.73 12.11 -18.81
CA GLU A 945 23.77 11.90 -17.35
C GLU A 945 22.65 12.65 -16.61
N SER A 946 22.18 12.07 -15.50
CA SER A 946 21.10 12.62 -14.65
C SER A 946 21.45 13.91 -13.87
N LYS A 947 22.49 14.65 -14.28
CA LYS A 947 22.82 15.98 -13.74
C LYS A 947 22.13 17.11 -14.52
N ASN A 948 21.65 16.79 -15.71
CA ASN A 948 20.97 17.71 -16.60
C ASN A 948 19.47 17.49 -16.40
N THR A 949 18.84 18.32 -15.56
CA THR A 949 17.40 18.24 -15.23
C THR A 949 16.47 18.60 -16.39
N ASN A 950 17.02 19.21 -17.42
CA ASN A 950 16.28 19.70 -18.56
C ASN A 950 15.98 18.54 -19.53
N ASN A 951 15.05 18.77 -20.44
CA ASN A 951 14.92 17.94 -21.64
C ASN A 951 16.24 18.00 -22.45
N GLU A 952 16.97 16.89 -22.53
CA GLU A 952 18.08 16.75 -23.47
C GLU A 952 17.48 16.51 -24.87
N ARG A 953 17.32 17.60 -25.63
CA ARG A 953 16.80 17.61 -26.99
C ARG A 953 17.93 17.28 -27.97
N ILE A 954 17.95 16.03 -28.42
CA ILE A 954 18.94 15.42 -29.30
C ILE A 954 18.38 15.38 -30.72
N LYS A 955 19.19 15.72 -31.72
CA LYS A 955 18.81 15.60 -33.13
C LYS A 955 19.89 14.85 -33.92
N PHE A 956 19.51 13.70 -34.46
CA PHE A 956 20.35 12.88 -35.34
C PHE A 956 20.35 13.51 -36.74
N LEU A 957 21.54 13.76 -37.27
CA LEU A 957 21.71 14.48 -38.53
C LEU A 957 21.39 13.60 -39.74
N TYR A 958 21.74 12.32 -39.71
CA TYR A 958 21.55 11.41 -40.85
C TYR A 958 20.13 10.84 -40.92
N GLU A 959 19.54 10.51 -39.77
CA GLU A 959 18.15 10.04 -39.71
C GLU A 959 17.11 11.17 -39.77
N GLU A 960 17.48 12.43 -39.49
CA GLU A 960 16.54 13.53 -39.19
C GLU A 960 15.57 13.22 -38.01
N THR A 961 15.89 12.20 -37.20
CA THR A 961 15.16 11.81 -36.00
C THR A 961 15.51 12.76 -34.85
N GLU A 962 14.51 13.13 -34.07
CA GLU A 962 14.68 13.94 -32.85
C GLU A 962 14.31 13.10 -31.64
N MET A 963 15.10 13.17 -30.57
CA MET A 963 14.82 12.49 -29.30
C MET A 963 14.89 13.49 -28.16
N ILE A 964 13.90 13.48 -27.29
CA ILE A 964 13.89 14.23 -26.04
C ILE A 964 14.09 13.23 -24.91
N VAL A 965 15.28 13.28 -24.29
CA VAL A 965 15.64 12.43 -23.14
C VAL A 965 15.42 13.22 -21.86
N ASN A 966 14.66 12.63 -20.92
CA ASN A 966 14.46 13.17 -19.58
C ASN A 966 14.94 12.16 -18.52
N PHE A 967 15.79 12.61 -17.60
CA PHE A 967 16.25 11.82 -16.46
C PHE A 967 15.49 12.24 -15.20
N THR A 968 14.62 11.38 -14.72
CA THR A 968 13.93 11.56 -13.44
C THR A 968 14.54 10.59 -12.41
N SER A 969 15.46 11.09 -11.59
CA SER A 969 16.20 10.31 -10.60
C SER A 969 16.37 11.12 -9.29
N PRO A 970 15.72 10.72 -8.18
CA PRO A 970 14.68 9.69 -8.08
C PRO A 970 13.34 10.16 -8.67
N GLU A 971 12.55 9.21 -9.15
CA GLU A 971 11.13 9.35 -9.44
C GLU A 971 10.32 9.47 -8.14
N LEU A 972 9.18 10.16 -8.22
CA LEU A 972 8.45 10.70 -7.07
C LEU A 972 7.67 9.64 -6.27
N THR A 973 7.13 8.62 -6.95
CA THR A 973 6.25 7.60 -6.35
C THR A 973 7.02 6.33 -5.94
N THR A 974 7.98 5.91 -6.76
CA THR A 974 8.79 4.71 -6.54
C THR A 974 10.11 4.98 -5.83
N GLY A 975 10.68 6.18 -5.94
CA GLY A 975 12.05 6.48 -5.50
C GLY A 975 13.16 5.86 -6.38
N ASP A 976 12.81 5.17 -7.48
CA ASP A 976 13.77 4.57 -8.42
C ASP A 976 14.25 5.60 -9.47
N SER A 977 15.10 5.21 -10.41
CA SER A 977 15.52 6.11 -11.51
C SER A 977 14.82 5.76 -12.82
N LEU A 978 14.17 6.74 -13.43
CA LEU A 978 13.55 6.65 -14.75
C LEU A 978 14.35 7.48 -15.76
N ILE A 979 14.69 6.88 -16.89
CA ILE A 979 15.06 7.59 -18.12
C ILE A 979 13.88 7.46 -19.08
N PHE A 980 13.23 8.57 -19.40
CA PHE A 980 12.13 8.60 -20.36
C PHE A 980 12.59 9.26 -21.66
N ILE A 981 12.42 8.55 -22.77
CA ILE A 981 12.87 8.99 -24.09
C ILE A 981 11.64 9.15 -24.99
N ARG A 982 11.39 10.37 -25.45
CA ARG A 982 10.36 10.66 -26.47
C ARG A 982 11.05 10.77 -27.82
N ALA A 983 10.90 9.78 -28.69
CA ALA A 983 11.50 9.77 -30.02
C ALA A 983 10.49 10.16 -31.09
N TYR A 984 10.87 11.11 -31.96
CA TYR A 984 10.05 11.72 -33.01
C TYR A 984 10.73 11.61 -34.38
N ASN A 985 9.94 11.46 -35.45
CA ASN A 985 10.41 11.24 -36.82
C ASN A 985 11.43 10.08 -36.91
N LEU A 986 11.12 8.96 -36.27
CA LEU A 986 11.95 7.75 -36.27
C LEU A 986 12.16 7.17 -37.68
N ARG A 987 13.40 6.71 -37.91
CA ARG A 987 13.78 5.87 -39.04
C ARG A 987 13.89 4.41 -38.63
N ALA A 988 13.53 3.53 -39.56
CA ALA A 988 13.63 2.09 -39.40
C ALA A 988 15.09 1.63 -39.35
N GLY A 989 15.32 0.54 -38.63
CA GLY A 989 16.65 0.01 -38.36
C GLY A 989 16.78 -0.44 -36.91
N ILE A 990 18.02 -0.61 -36.43
CA ILE A 990 18.31 -0.99 -35.05
C ILE A 990 18.91 0.22 -34.34
N TRP A 991 18.20 0.73 -33.35
CA TRP A 991 18.67 1.74 -32.41
C TRP A 991 19.22 1.06 -31.16
N LYS A 992 20.31 1.58 -30.59
CA LYS A 992 20.87 1.06 -29.33
C LYS A 992 20.91 2.11 -28.24
N PHE A 993 20.42 1.74 -27.07
CA PHE A 993 20.39 2.54 -25.85
C PHE A 993 21.37 1.90 -24.86
N ARG A 994 22.59 2.42 -24.85
CA ARG A 994 23.74 1.88 -24.11
C ARG A 994 23.73 2.42 -22.68
N LEU A 995 23.52 1.53 -21.72
CA LEU A 995 23.65 1.83 -20.30
C LEU A 995 25.08 1.56 -19.83
N THR A 996 25.70 2.52 -19.15
CA THR A 996 27.02 2.37 -18.53
C THR A 996 26.93 2.61 -17.03
N GLY A 997 27.29 1.62 -16.21
CA GLY A 997 27.17 1.68 -14.75
C GLY A 997 28.05 2.77 -14.11
N GLN A 998 27.45 3.75 -13.43
CA GLN A 998 28.18 4.76 -12.63
C GLN A 998 28.29 4.37 -11.16
N TYR A 999 27.24 3.76 -10.61
CA TYR A 999 27.15 3.30 -9.24
C TYR A 999 26.17 2.12 -9.22
N ILE A 1000 26.63 0.96 -8.75
CA ILE A 1000 25.95 -0.32 -8.99
C ILE A 1000 25.87 -1.13 -7.70
N VAL A 1001 24.66 -1.61 -7.40
CA VAL A 1001 24.24 -2.38 -6.24
C VAL A 1001 23.05 -3.25 -6.67
N GLY A 1002 23.30 -4.53 -6.96
CA GLY A 1002 22.29 -5.42 -7.59
C GLY A 1002 22.07 -5.18 -9.09
N GLY A 1003 22.29 -3.95 -9.58
CA GLY A 1003 22.59 -3.69 -10.99
C GLY A 1003 21.44 -3.78 -11.99
N LYS A 1004 20.23 -4.07 -11.51
CA LYS A 1004 19.06 -4.32 -12.34
C LYS A 1004 18.58 -3.07 -13.09
N TYR A 1005 18.19 -3.29 -14.34
CA TYR A 1005 17.44 -2.35 -15.16
C TYR A 1005 16.34 -3.08 -15.93
N TYR A 1006 15.33 -2.32 -16.32
CA TYR A 1006 14.12 -2.76 -17.03
C TYR A 1006 13.81 -1.74 -18.11
N SER A 1007 13.25 -2.16 -19.24
CA SER A 1007 12.77 -1.23 -20.27
C SER A 1007 11.49 -1.73 -20.93
N TRP A 1008 10.60 -0.78 -21.21
CA TRP A 1008 9.32 -1.01 -21.87
C TRP A 1008 9.11 -0.02 -23.02
N ILE A 1009 8.38 -0.51 -24.00
CA ILE A 1009 7.70 0.28 -25.05
C ILE A 1009 6.20 -0.03 -24.99
N PRO A 1010 5.32 0.81 -25.58
CA PRO A 1010 3.88 0.61 -25.51
C PRO A 1010 3.43 -0.76 -26.01
N GLN A 1011 2.24 -1.16 -25.57
CA GLN A 1011 1.63 -2.45 -25.91
C GLN A 1011 1.66 -2.71 -27.43
N ARG A 1012 1.81 -3.97 -27.83
CA ARG A 1012 1.93 -4.41 -29.24
C ARG A 1012 0.84 -3.83 -30.14
N GLU A 1013 -0.36 -3.68 -29.61
CA GLU A 1013 -1.54 -3.10 -30.24
C GLU A 1013 -1.28 -1.67 -30.72
N LEU A 1014 -0.49 -0.88 -30.00
CA LEU A 1014 -0.24 0.55 -30.24
C LEU A 1014 0.94 0.84 -31.19
N ILE A 1015 1.87 -0.11 -31.37
CA ILE A 1015 3.13 0.08 -32.14
C ILE A 1015 3.13 -0.69 -33.48
N ASP A 1016 4.04 -0.36 -34.40
CA ASP A 1016 4.21 -1.12 -35.65
C ASP A 1016 4.71 -2.55 -35.37
N ASN A 1017 4.29 -3.52 -36.19
CA ASN A 1017 4.56 -4.94 -35.97
C ASN A 1017 6.06 -5.30 -36.01
N GLU A 1018 6.89 -4.54 -36.74
CA GLU A 1018 8.34 -4.76 -36.79
C GLU A 1018 9.11 -4.00 -35.68
N THR A 1019 8.44 -3.11 -34.94
CA THR A 1019 9.00 -2.38 -33.79
C THR A 1019 9.06 -3.28 -32.57
N LYS A 1020 10.27 -3.60 -32.05
CA LYS A 1020 10.46 -4.49 -30.88
C LYS A 1020 11.88 -4.47 -30.31
N PHE A 1021 12.05 -4.96 -29.08
CA PHE A 1021 13.38 -5.29 -28.55
C PHE A 1021 13.99 -6.50 -29.29
N LEU A 1022 15.31 -6.52 -29.46
CA LEU A 1022 16.03 -7.66 -30.04
C LEU A 1022 16.42 -8.73 -29.01
N ASN A 1023 16.53 -8.34 -27.73
CA ASN A 1023 16.81 -9.23 -26.60
C ASN A 1023 15.67 -9.12 -25.57
N PRO A 1024 14.44 -9.56 -25.93
CA PRO A 1024 13.27 -9.44 -25.07
C PRO A 1024 13.31 -10.43 -23.89
N VAL A 1025 12.49 -10.19 -22.88
CA VAL A 1025 12.30 -11.10 -21.74
C VAL A 1025 10.82 -11.39 -21.52
N GLU A 1026 10.47 -12.66 -21.36
CA GLU A 1026 9.07 -13.14 -21.25
C GLU A 1026 8.42 -12.84 -19.88
N TYR A 1027 9.24 -12.62 -18.85
CA TYR A 1027 8.82 -12.29 -17.49
C TYR A 1027 8.80 -10.78 -17.24
N THR A 1028 8.08 -10.37 -16.19
CA THR A 1028 7.86 -8.95 -15.83
C THR A 1028 7.08 -8.23 -16.94
N THR A 1029 6.20 -8.98 -17.62
CA THR A 1029 5.33 -8.57 -18.74
C THR A 1029 3.88 -8.28 -18.32
N LEU A 1030 3.60 -8.32 -17.01
CA LEU A 1030 2.32 -7.90 -16.42
C LEU A 1030 1.98 -6.47 -16.87
N THR A 1031 0.73 -6.20 -17.25
CA THR A 1031 0.30 -4.84 -17.61
C THR A 1031 -0.28 -4.10 -16.41
N LEU A 1032 -0.05 -2.78 -16.30
CA LEU A 1032 -0.74 -1.95 -15.31
C LEU A 1032 -2.26 -1.93 -15.61
N PRO A 1033 -3.15 -2.05 -14.61
CA PRO A 1033 -2.88 -2.01 -13.17
C PRO A 1033 -2.84 -3.40 -12.49
N SER A 1034 -2.58 -4.49 -13.21
CA SER A 1034 -2.60 -5.86 -12.67
C SER A 1034 -1.49 -6.14 -11.64
N THR A 1035 -0.48 -5.28 -11.57
CA THR A 1035 0.58 -5.26 -10.56
C THR A 1035 0.11 -4.75 -9.18
N SER A 1036 -1.11 -4.20 -9.09
CA SER A 1036 -1.71 -3.71 -7.84
C SER A 1036 -1.82 -4.78 -6.75
N ARG A 1037 -1.48 -4.39 -5.51
CA ARG A 1037 -1.59 -5.25 -4.31
C ARG A 1037 -3.03 -5.61 -3.97
N GLY A 1038 -3.96 -4.66 -4.14
CA GLY A 1038 -5.39 -4.87 -3.90
C GLY A 1038 -6.05 -5.82 -4.89
N ALA A 1039 -5.81 -5.62 -6.18
CA ALA A 1039 -6.42 -6.40 -7.27
C ALA A 1039 -6.15 -7.91 -7.16
N ILE A 1040 -7.15 -8.73 -7.50
CA ILE A 1040 -6.97 -10.14 -7.85
C ILE A 1040 -6.48 -10.18 -9.30
N SER A 1041 -5.24 -10.63 -9.50
CA SER A 1041 -4.54 -10.57 -10.77
C SER A 1041 -4.58 -11.92 -11.49
N VAL A 1042 -5.20 -11.95 -12.66
CA VAL A 1042 -5.60 -13.21 -13.34
C VAL A 1042 -4.82 -13.42 -14.62
N ALA A 1043 -3.91 -14.40 -14.62
CA ALA A 1043 -3.28 -14.92 -15.84
C ALA A 1043 -4.17 -15.95 -16.54
N TYR A 1044 -3.81 -16.36 -17.75
CA TYR A 1044 -4.63 -17.29 -18.53
C TYR A 1044 -3.86 -18.46 -19.15
N TYR A 1045 -4.56 -19.58 -19.25
CA TYR A 1045 -4.04 -20.83 -19.80
C TYR A 1045 -5.06 -21.50 -20.73
N ASN A 1046 -4.62 -22.54 -21.46
CA ASN A 1046 -5.48 -23.35 -22.29
C ASN A 1046 -6.10 -24.51 -21.48
N GLN A 1047 -7.38 -24.35 -21.15
CA GLN A 1047 -8.16 -25.24 -20.30
C GLN A 1047 -8.48 -26.61 -20.92
N ASN A 1048 -8.15 -26.86 -22.19
CA ASN A 1048 -8.31 -28.18 -22.81
C ASN A 1048 -7.11 -29.12 -22.57
N ASN A 1049 -5.94 -28.55 -22.26
CA ASN A 1049 -4.69 -29.30 -22.13
C ASN A 1049 -3.83 -28.90 -20.92
N ASN A 1050 -4.27 -27.91 -20.12
CA ASN A 1050 -3.54 -27.35 -18.98
C ASN A 1050 -2.12 -26.85 -19.33
N ALA A 1051 -1.98 -26.23 -20.51
CA ALA A 1051 -0.78 -25.57 -20.96
C ALA A 1051 -0.86 -24.04 -20.75
N THR A 1052 0.24 -23.45 -20.29
CA THR A 1052 0.49 -22.00 -20.33
C THR A 1052 0.46 -21.49 -21.76
N LEU A 1053 -0.04 -20.27 -21.98
CA LEU A 1053 0.06 -19.58 -23.26
C LEU A 1053 1.20 -18.55 -23.22
N SER A 1054 2.00 -18.49 -24.28
CA SER A 1054 3.16 -17.60 -24.37
C SER A 1054 2.75 -16.12 -24.32
N GLU A 1055 1.58 -15.84 -24.87
CA GLU A 1055 0.85 -14.60 -24.95
C GLU A 1055 0.46 -14.06 -23.55
N SER A 1056 0.27 -14.93 -22.56
CA SER A 1056 -0.13 -14.51 -21.21
C SER A 1056 1.00 -13.73 -20.55
N SER A 1057 0.73 -12.48 -20.20
CA SER A 1057 1.60 -11.66 -19.37
C SER A 1057 1.86 -12.33 -18.02
N ARG A 1058 3.13 -12.37 -17.62
CA ARG A 1058 3.67 -13.26 -16.59
C ARG A 1058 4.97 -12.73 -15.96
N GLY A 1059 5.43 -13.41 -14.91
CA GLY A 1059 6.49 -12.93 -14.03
C GLY A 1059 5.95 -12.03 -12.92
N TYR A 1060 6.74 -11.87 -11.87
CA TYR A 1060 6.37 -11.03 -10.72
C TYR A 1060 6.43 -9.55 -11.09
N THR A 1061 5.86 -8.70 -10.23
CA THR A 1061 6.11 -7.25 -10.25
C THR A 1061 7.61 -6.94 -10.22
N ARG A 1062 8.00 -5.73 -10.66
CA ARG A 1062 9.41 -5.30 -10.65
C ARG A 1062 10.02 -5.39 -9.25
N ASP A 1063 9.22 -5.11 -8.22
CA ASP A 1063 9.58 -5.19 -6.79
C ASP A 1063 9.40 -6.56 -6.12
N GLY A 1064 9.07 -7.61 -6.88
CA GLY A 1064 9.03 -8.99 -6.39
C GLY A 1064 7.78 -9.38 -5.59
N LEU A 1065 6.75 -8.52 -5.52
CA LEU A 1065 5.40 -8.95 -5.14
C LEU A 1065 4.93 -10.03 -6.15
N ILE A 1066 4.60 -11.20 -5.62
CA ILE A 1066 4.13 -12.37 -6.37
C ILE A 1066 2.84 -12.00 -7.10
N LYS A 1067 2.90 -12.06 -8.43
CA LYS A 1067 1.82 -11.83 -9.39
C LYS A 1067 2.09 -12.72 -10.63
N PRO A 1068 1.08 -13.23 -11.36
CA PRO A 1068 -0.36 -13.25 -11.05
C PRO A 1068 -0.67 -13.84 -9.68
N ASP A 1069 -1.88 -13.60 -9.15
CA ASP A 1069 -2.33 -14.30 -7.95
C ASP A 1069 -2.73 -15.75 -8.32
N ILE A 1070 -3.47 -15.93 -9.41
CA ILE A 1070 -3.87 -17.24 -9.97
C ILE A 1070 -3.97 -17.18 -11.51
N ALA A 1071 -4.12 -18.34 -12.14
CA ALA A 1071 -4.49 -18.44 -13.56
C ALA A 1071 -5.85 -19.12 -13.76
N ALA A 1072 -6.61 -18.69 -14.78
CA ALA A 1072 -7.90 -19.30 -15.15
C ALA A 1072 -7.99 -19.62 -16.64
N GLY A 1073 -8.94 -20.46 -17.03
CA GLY A 1073 -9.16 -20.83 -18.44
C GLY A 1073 -9.61 -19.63 -19.25
N GLY A 1074 -8.75 -19.12 -20.12
CA GLY A 1074 -8.97 -17.90 -20.91
C GLY A 1074 -8.96 -18.09 -22.42
N THR A 1075 -9.01 -19.34 -22.89
CA THR A 1075 -8.88 -19.67 -24.31
C THR A 1075 -10.22 -20.07 -24.92
N ASN A 1076 -10.89 -19.21 -25.69
CA ASN A 1076 -12.00 -19.64 -26.54
C ASN A 1076 -13.39 -19.67 -25.91
N ALA A 1077 -13.69 -18.75 -25.00
CA ALA A 1077 -15.06 -18.62 -24.51
C ALA A 1077 -16.00 -18.30 -25.69
N LEU A 1078 -17.15 -18.97 -25.73
CA LEU A 1078 -18.26 -18.56 -26.59
C LEU A 1078 -18.88 -17.32 -25.95
N VAL A 1079 -18.82 -16.20 -26.66
CA VAL A 1079 -19.27 -14.89 -26.16
C VAL A 1079 -20.42 -14.36 -26.99
N THR A 1080 -21.23 -13.50 -26.37
CA THR A 1080 -22.28 -12.73 -27.05
C THR A 1080 -21.69 -11.42 -27.57
N ASN A 1081 -22.06 -11.03 -28.78
CA ASN A 1081 -21.68 -9.76 -29.40
C ASN A 1081 -22.84 -8.76 -29.29
N PRO A 1082 -22.61 -7.46 -29.53
CA PRO A 1082 -23.68 -6.52 -29.84
C PRO A 1082 -24.60 -7.05 -30.97
N GLY A 1083 -25.90 -6.86 -30.82
CA GLY A 1083 -26.93 -7.42 -31.70
C GLY A 1083 -27.25 -8.90 -31.45
N GLY A 1084 -26.72 -9.52 -30.38
CA GLY A 1084 -27.07 -10.89 -29.97
C GLY A 1084 -26.50 -12.01 -30.83
N THR A 1085 -25.54 -11.72 -31.72
CA THR A 1085 -24.76 -12.77 -32.41
C THR A 1085 -23.71 -13.37 -31.47
N THR A 1086 -23.04 -14.45 -31.87
CA THR A 1086 -21.97 -15.08 -31.07
C THR A 1086 -20.62 -15.04 -31.76
N SER A 1087 -19.55 -15.06 -30.97
CA SER A 1087 -18.17 -15.23 -31.44
C SER A 1087 -17.33 -16.01 -30.42
N LEU A 1088 -16.05 -16.22 -30.74
CA LEU A 1088 -15.07 -16.92 -29.92
C LEU A 1088 -13.99 -15.94 -29.45
N MET A 1089 -13.73 -15.86 -28.14
CA MET A 1089 -12.83 -14.86 -27.52
C MET A 1089 -11.77 -15.51 -26.62
N THR A 1090 -10.53 -15.03 -26.72
CA THR A 1090 -9.35 -15.46 -25.94
C THR A 1090 -8.69 -14.25 -25.28
N GLY A 1091 -7.76 -14.52 -24.36
CA GLY A 1091 -6.90 -13.52 -23.75
C GLY A 1091 -7.20 -13.35 -22.28
N ALA A 1092 -6.42 -12.48 -21.63
CA ALA A 1092 -6.51 -12.29 -20.20
C ALA A 1092 -7.92 -11.76 -19.78
N SER A 1093 -8.58 -10.95 -20.63
CA SER A 1093 -9.99 -10.53 -20.43
C SER A 1093 -10.94 -11.69 -20.17
N VAL A 1094 -10.76 -12.85 -20.81
CA VAL A 1094 -11.65 -14.01 -20.68
C VAL A 1094 -11.48 -14.68 -19.33
N ALA A 1095 -10.22 -14.97 -18.96
CA ALA A 1095 -9.89 -15.56 -17.66
C ALA A 1095 -10.32 -14.64 -16.50
N GLY A 1096 -10.05 -13.34 -16.62
CA GLY A 1096 -10.49 -12.33 -15.66
C GLY A 1096 -12.02 -12.25 -15.52
N ALA A 1097 -12.75 -12.36 -16.62
CA ALA A 1097 -14.22 -12.37 -16.60
C ALA A 1097 -14.79 -13.65 -15.94
N VAL A 1098 -14.20 -14.82 -16.20
CA VAL A 1098 -14.57 -16.08 -15.49
C VAL A 1098 -14.35 -15.92 -13.98
N VAL A 1099 -13.17 -15.46 -13.56
CA VAL A 1099 -12.85 -15.24 -12.15
C VAL A 1099 -13.76 -14.19 -11.51
N SER A 1100 -14.11 -13.12 -12.23
CA SER A 1100 -15.03 -12.08 -11.75
C SER A 1100 -16.44 -12.62 -11.50
N GLY A 1101 -16.98 -13.41 -12.42
CA GLY A 1101 -18.26 -14.08 -12.21
C GLY A 1101 -18.22 -15.08 -11.05
N CYS A 1102 -17.13 -15.85 -10.90
CA CYS A 1102 -16.95 -16.72 -9.74
C CYS A 1102 -16.78 -15.94 -8.41
N CYS A 1103 -16.15 -14.76 -8.42
CA CYS A 1103 -16.11 -13.86 -7.26
C CYS A 1103 -17.52 -13.37 -6.88
N ALA A 1104 -18.42 -13.18 -7.84
CA ALA A 1104 -19.82 -12.87 -7.55
C ALA A 1104 -20.57 -14.06 -6.93
N LEU A 1105 -20.18 -15.31 -7.22
CA LEU A 1105 -20.69 -16.49 -6.50
C LEU A 1105 -20.19 -16.54 -5.04
N ILE A 1106 -18.92 -16.19 -4.80
CA ILE A 1106 -18.33 -16.10 -3.46
C ILE A 1106 -19.01 -14.97 -2.65
N LEU A 1107 -19.20 -13.78 -3.25
CA LEU A 1107 -19.91 -12.67 -2.62
C LEU A 1107 -21.40 -12.94 -2.41
N GLN A 1108 -22.05 -13.76 -3.24
CA GLN A 1108 -23.41 -14.22 -2.95
C GLN A 1108 -23.39 -15.05 -1.66
N TRP A 1109 -22.60 -16.13 -1.62
CA TRP A 1109 -22.53 -17.02 -0.47
C TRP A 1109 -22.19 -16.26 0.82
N ALA A 1110 -21.18 -15.40 0.75
CA ALA A 1110 -20.69 -14.64 1.89
C ALA A 1110 -21.71 -13.57 2.32
N VAL A 1111 -22.13 -12.69 1.42
CA VAL A 1111 -22.83 -11.45 1.76
C VAL A 1111 -24.34 -11.57 1.57
N ASN A 1112 -24.82 -11.91 0.38
CA ASN A 1112 -26.26 -12.01 0.10
C ASN A 1112 -26.94 -13.14 0.91
N ASP A 1113 -26.26 -14.28 1.03
CA ASP A 1113 -26.77 -15.47 1.73
C ASP A 1113 -26.35 -15.48 3.23
N GLY A 1114 -25.65 -14.43 3.69
CA GLY A 1114 -25.44 -14.12 5.12
C GLY A 1114 -24.34 -14.89 5.85
N ASN A 1115 -23.56 -15.75 5.18
CA ASN A 1115 -22.54 -16.57 5.86
C ASN A 1115 -21.37 -15.73 6.41
N TYR A 1116 -20.88 -14.77 5.62
CA TYR A 1116 -19.76 -13.88 5.93
C TYR A 1116 -19.99 -12.48 5.31
N PRO A 1117 -20.93 -11.66 5.81
CA PRO A 1117 -21.25 -10.35 5.23
C PRO A 1117 -20.09 -9.36 5.20
N ASP A 1118 -19.19 -9.52 6.16
CA ASP A 1118 -18.12 -8.59 6.49
C ASP A 1118 -16.79 -8.96 5.77
N ILE A 1119 -16.89 -9.75 4.69
CA ILE A 1119 -15.74 -10.30 3.96
C ILE A 1119 -15.07 -9.25 3.05
N TYR A 1120 -13.76 -9.38 2.87
CA TYR A 1120 -12.94 -8.45 2.08
C TYR A 1120 -12.20 -9.09 0.89
N SER A 1121 -11.75 -8.26 -0.05
CA SER A 1121 -10.91 -8.69 -1.18
C SER A 1121 -9.66 -9.49 -0.75
N GLY A 1122 -8.96 -9.07 0.31
CA GLY A 1122 -7.79 -9.79 0.83
C GLY A 1122 -8.12 -11.20 1.33
N GLN A 1123 -9.27 -11.37 1.98
CA GLN A 1123 -9.73 -12.68 2.47
C GLN A 1123 -10.23 -13.56 1.32
N ILE A 1124 -11.02 -13.00 0.39
CA ILE A 1124 -11.46 -13.69 -0.83
C ILE A 1124 -10.26 -14.15 -1.65
N LYS A 1125 -9.24 -13.31 -1.81
CA LYS A 1125 -7.96 -13.67 -2.44
C LYS A 1125 -7.23 -14.79 -1.69
N SER A 1126 -7.25 -14.78 -0.36
CA SER A 1126 -6.65 -15.84 0.46
C SER A 1126 -7.34 -17.19 0.27
N TYR A 1127 -8.67 -17.21 0.17
CA TYR A 1127 -9.44 -18.42 -0.17
C TYR A 1127 -9.22 -18.86 -1.62
N ILE A 1128 -9.13 -17.91 -2.57
CA ILE A 1128 -8.80 -18.17 -3.97
C ILE A 1128 -7.42 -18.81 -4.13
N ILE A 1129 -6.44 -18.36 -3.34
CA ILE A 1129 -5.07 -18.88 -3.33
C ILE A 1129 -4.99 -20.26 -2.65
N SER A 1130 -5.55 -20.42 -1.45
CA SER A 1130 -5.47 -21.70 -0.71
C SER A 1130 -6.34 -22.81 -1.30
N GLY A 1131 -7.38 -22.44 -2.04
CA GLY A 1131 -8.20 -23.33 -2.86
C GLY A 1131 -7.72 -23.49 -4.30
N ALA A 1132 -6.62 -22.84 -4.71
CA ALA A 1132 -6.06 -22.99 -6.05
C ALA A 1132 -5.48 -24.39 -6.26
N LYS A 1133 -5.58 -24.90 -7.49
CA LYS A 1133 -5.14 -26.23 -7.86
C LYS A 1133 -3.76 -26.20 -8.52
N GLY A 1134 -2.78 -26.80 -7.87
CA GLY A 1134 -1.46 -27.03 -8.45
C GLY A 1134 -1.50 -28.06 -9.60
N ARG A 1135 -0.59 -27.92 -10.56
CA ARG A 1135 -0.34 -28.91 -11.62
C ARG A 1135 0.82 -29.83 -11.18
N PRO A 1136 0.70 -31.16 -11.28
CA PRO A 1136 1.74 -32.08 -10.79
C PRO A 1136 3.11 -31.83 -11.45
N GLY A 1137 4.14 -31.65 -10.63
CA GLY A 1137 5.52 -31.39 -11.06
C GLY A 1137 5.93 -29.92 -11.12
N ASP A 1138 4.98 -28.98 -11.08
CA ASP A 1138 5.27 -27.55 -10.96
C ASP A 1138 5.36 -27.16 -9.47
N VAL A 1139 6.28 -26.25 -9.13
CA VAL A 1139 6.42 -25.68 -7.78
C VAL A 1139 5.60 -24.39 -7.68
N TYR A 1140 4.99 -24.11 -6.52
CA TYR A 1140 4.12 -22.95 -6.30
C TYR A 1140 4.52 -22.15 -5.05
N PRO A 1141 4.34 -20.81 -5.06
CA PRO A 1141 3.92 -19.99 -6.19
C PRO A 1141 5.02 -19.83 -7.26
N ASN A 1142 4.62 -19.58 -8.51
CA ASN A 1142 5.53 -19.36 -9.64
C ASN A 1142 5.08 -18.21 -10.55
N ARG A 1143 5.93 -17.88 -11.52
CA ARG A 1143 5.80 -16.72 -12.42
C ARG A 1143 4.67 -16.81 -13.44
N ASP A 1144 4.24 -18.02 -13.80
CA ASP A 1144 3.31 -18.26 -14.90
C ASP A 1144 1.87 -18.52 -14.40
N TRP A 1145 1.73 -19.23 -13.28
CA TRP A 1145 0.45 -19.64 -12.70
C TRP A 1145 0.08 -18.88 -11.41
N GLY A 1146 1.00 -18.10 -10.84
CA GLY A 1146 0.81 -17.53 -9.52
C GLY A 1146 0.81 -18.64 -8.47
N TYR A 1147 -0.23 -18.69 -7.64
CA TYR A 1147 -0.43 -19.77 -6.68
C TYR A 1147 -1.13 -21.02 -7.25
N GLY A 1148 -1.69 -20.98 -8.46
CA GLY A 1148 -2.30 -22.16 -9.10
C GLY A 1148 -3.42 -21.87 -10.09
N MET A 1149 -4.05 -22.94 -10.58
CA MET A 1149 -5.29 -22.86 -11.37
C MET A 1149 -6.47 -22.51 -10.47
N PHE A 1150 -7.31 -21.56 -10.88
CA PHE A 1150 -8.53 -21.20 -10.17
C PHE A 1150 -9.51 -22.38 -10.12
N ASP A 1151 -9.81 -22.88 -8.91
CA ASP A 1151 -10.75 -23.98 -8.67
C ASP A 1151 -11.81 -23.57 -7.64
N LEU A 1152 -13.02 -23.25 -8.11
CA LEU A 1152 -14.13 -22.84 -7.23
C LEU A 1152 -14.55 -23.95 -6.25
N GLN A 1153 -14.28 -25.22 -6.55
CA GLN A 1153 -14.53 -26.29 -5.58
C GLN A 1153 -13.45 -26.32 -4.51
N GLY A 1154 -12.17 -26.24 -4.88
CA GLY A 1154 -11.07 -26.11 -3.92
C GLY A 1154 -11.28 -24.92 -2.97
N ILE A 1155 -11.75 -23.79 -3.50
CA ILE A 1155 -12.13 -22.60 -2.71
C ILE A 1155 -13.22 -22.92 -1.67
N PHE A 1156 -14.32 -23.56 -2.06
CA PHE A 1156 -15.39 -23.92 -1.11
C PHE A 1156 -15.03 -25.08 -0.17
N ASP A 1157 -14.15 -25.99 -0.59
CA ASP A 1157 -13.58 -27.04 0.25
C ASP A 1157 -12.69 -26.43 1.35
N ARG A 1158 -11.83 -25.44 1.03
CA ARG A 1158 -11.04 -24.68 2.01
C ARG A 1158 -11.88 -23.78 2.90
N ILE A 1159 -12.88 -23.08 2.35
CA ILE A 1159 -13.83 -22.31 3.17
C ILE A 1159 -14.48 -23.23 4.20
N ARG A 1160 -14.94 -24.44 3.83
CA ARG A 1160 -15.50 -25.41 4.80
C ARG A 1160 -14.51 -25.87 5.87
N GLU A 1161 -13.21 -25.85 5.61
CA GLU A 1161 -12.18 -26.28 6.57
C GLU A 1161 -11.91 -25.25 7.68
N THR A 1162 -12.04 -23.94 7.37
CA THR A 1162 -11.86 -22.83 8.33
C THR A 1162 -13.18 -22.28 8.87
N TYR A 1163 -14.23 -22.19 8.05
CA TYR A 1163 -15.54 -21.66 8.40
C TYR A 1163 -16.23 -22.57 9.41
N THR A 1164 -16.23 -22.15 10.68
CA THR A 1164 -17.18 -22.65 11.66
C THR A 1164 -18.57 -22.12 11.28
N PRO A 1165 -19.55 -22.97 10.91
CA PRO A 1165 -20.83 -22.47 10.44
C PRO A 1165 -21.55 -21.66 11.52
N ARG A 1166 -22.16 -20.55 11.10
CA ARG A 1166 -23.19 -19.90 11.93
C ARG A 1166 -24.24 -20.94 12.26
N SER A 1167 -24.51 -21.15 13.55
CA SER A 1167 -25.67 -21.93 13.97
C SER A 1167 -26.93 -21.06 13.87
N ASP A 1168 -27.22 -20.53 12.68
CA ASP A 1168 -28.45 -19.81 12.33
C ASP A 1168 -29.60 -20.83 12.23
N GLY A 1169 -30.01 -21.25 13.42
CA GLY A 1169 -30.83 -22.42 13.67
C GLY A 1169 -31.70 -22.22 14.90
N GLY A 1170 -32.58 -21.21 14.87
CA GLY A 1170 -33.83 -21.20 15.63
C GLY A 1170 -34.81 -22.27 15.14
N PHE A 1171 -34.28 -23.44 14.76
CA PHE A 1171 -34.95 -24.55 14.12
C PHE A 1171 -34.24 -25.87 14.49
N GLN A 1172 -35.03 -26.90 14.77
CA GLN A 1172 -34.58 -28.30 14.80
C GLN A 1172 -34.86 -28.95 13.45
N GLU A 1173 -33.86 -29.63 12.91
CA GLU A 1173 -33.89 -30.22 11.56
C GLU A 1173 -33.90 -31.75 11.62
N TYR A 1174 -34.83 -32.35 10.89
CA TYR A 1174 -35.06 -33.79 10.88
C TYR A 1174 -35.10 -34.32 9.44
N ARG A 1175 -34.54 -35.52 9.23
CA ARG A 1175 -34.80 -36.33 8.04
C ARG A 1175 -35.62 -37.55 8.43
N VAL A 1176 -36.80 -37.70 7.79
CA VAL A 1176 -37.66 -38.87 7.92
C VAL A 1176 -37.87 -39.43 6.53
N ASN A 1177 -37.16 -40.53 6.21
CA ASN A 1177 -37.02 -41.05 4.85
C ASN A 1177 -36.58 -39.94 3.88
N ASN A 1178 -37.29 -39.73 2.77
CA ASN A 1178 -36.98 -38.72 1.77
C ASN A 1178 -37.53 -37.31 2.11
N LEU A 1179 -38.12 -37.11 3.30
CA LEU A 1179 -38.66 -35.82 3.72
C LEU A 1179 -37.69 -35.11 4.67
N PHE A 1180 -37.35 -33.86 4.34
CA PHE A 1180 -36.62 -32.94 5.21
C PHE A 1180 -37.62 -32.02 5.91
N ILE A 1181 -37.52 -31.91 7.24
CA ILE A 1181 -38.44 -31.14 8.09
C ILE A 1181 -37.62 -30.16 8.91
N ARG A 1182 -37.95 -28.87 8.80
CA ARG A 1182 -37.33 -27.76 9.53
C ARG A 1182 -38.37 -27.13 10.45
N LYS A 1183 -38.31 -27.44 11.76
CA LYS A 1183 -39.30 -27.02 12.76
C LYS A 1183 -38.69 -25.94 13.66
N PRO A 1184 -39.31 -24.75 13.85
CA PRO A 1184 -38.79 -23.73 14.76
C PRO A 1184 -38.49 -24.27 16.16
N THR A 1185 -37.50 -23.71 16.84
CA THR A 1185 -37.23 -23.95 18.28
C THR A 1185 -38.33 -23.37 19.16
N ASP A 1186 -39.07 -22.39 18.64
CA ASP A 1186 -39.92 -21.47 19.40
C ASP A 1186 -41.41 -21.92 19.42
N LEU A 1187 -41.66 -23.20 19.12
CA LEU A 1187 -42.99 -23.85 18.96
C LEU A 1187 -43.07 -25.20 19.69
#